data_AF-A0A957BQ93-F1
#
_entry.id   AF-A0A957BQ93-F1
#
_cell.length_a   1.000
_cell.length_b   1.000
_cell.length_c   1.000
_cell.angle_alpha   90.00
_cell.angle_beta   90.00
_cell.angle_gamma   90.00
#
_symmetry.space_group_name_H-M   'P 1'
#
loop_
_entity.id
_entity.type
_entity.pdbx_description
1 polymer ?
#
loop_
_entity_poly.entity_id
_entity_poly.type
_entity_poly.pdbx_seq_one_letter_code
_entity_poly.pdbx_strand_id
1 'polypeptide(L)'
;MSETPDIPRTPIEENGSLQCFHCGLPVPVGTHFHVRIDGHDRAMCCRGCEAVAQAIVDGGLTDFYKFRTDNAPTAKELVPEALRQARIYDLPDVQASFVRREGETIREASLILEGITCAACVWLNEKHLASLPGVLSVDVNYTTQRARVRWDEARIKLSDILAAITAIGYVAHPYDPSRQQEILERERRGQLRRIGIAGVLSMQVMILAVALYTGDWWGIELEFRNLFNCLGMLLTAPVVFYAGSSFYRNAWNDLRRGQAGMDVPISLGISIAFAASIWATLTGAGHVYYDSAVMFVFFVLSARYLELVGRQKAAESSERLIHLLPAMATRLDEAGNDEIVAVAELCVGDRVLVRPGETVPADGRVIEGESSVNEALLTGESVPVSKRLNDELVGGSINVESPLTLRIEKTGADTVVSEILRLLERAQSEKPRVAQLADRIAAWFVLGVLTLATLTGIYWWNADPANWLPITVAVLVVSCPCALSLATPTAITAASGRMMRMGLLATRGHALESLARATHVVFDKTGTLTEGRLTLAEVIPLSDAGADESLAVAAAIEAFSEHPIATAIRAAADEQGVAVSGVDNVSNQPGRGLLATYQGESAVLGTLELVEAELGVRLTTDARLSGLTGTLVALAIGGRPVAAFRLMDRVRD
;
A
#
# COMPACT_ATOMS: atom_id res chain seq x y z
N MET A 1 3.50 -50.13 -28.23
CA MET A 1 4.34 -49.51 -29.28
C MET A 1 3.66 -48.22 -29.66
N SER A 2 4.03 -47.13 -28.99
CA SER A 2 3.39 -45.82 -29.13
C SER A 2 4.00 -45.08 -30.31
N GLU A 3 3.16 -44.73 -31.26
CA GLU A 3 3.46 -43.84 -32.38
C GLU A 3 3.93 -42.48 -31.85
N THR A 4 5.13 -42.10 -32.25
CA THR A 4 5.66 -40.74 -32.11
C THR A 4 4.93 -39.82 -33.09
N PRO A 5 4.35 -38.68 -32.65
CA PRO A 5 3.79 -37.71 -33.56
C PRO A 5 4.92 -37.03 -34.36
N ASP A 6 4.66 -36.91 -35.65
CA ASP A 6 5.53 -36.36 -36.69
C ASP A 6 6.12 -34.99 -36.32
N ILE A 7 7.42 -34.83 -36.58
CA ILE A 7 8.17 -33.59 -36.38
C ILE A 7 7.67 -32.54 -37.38
N PRO A 8 7.29 -31.32 -36.96
CA PRO A 8 7.00 -30.27 -37.93
C PRO A 8 8.31 -29.81 -38.57
N ARG A 9 8.42 -30.10 -39.88
CA ARG A 9 9.27 -29.48 -40.92
C ARG A 9 10.71 -29.15 -40.50
N THR A 10 11.65 -29.98 -40.93
CA THR A 10 12.96 -29.48 -41.38
C THR A 10 12.75 -28.24 -42.26
N PRO A 11 13.52 -27.15 -42.11
CA PRO A 11 13.35 -25.99 -42.99
C PRO A 11 13.60 -26.47 -44.42
N ILE A 12 12.55 -26.44 -45.23
CA ILE A 12 12.66 -26.64 -46.67
C ILE A 12 13.49 -25.47 -47.20
N GLU A 13 14.51 -25.79 -47.99
CA GLU A 13 15.27 -24.84 -48.80
C GLU A 13 14.34 -24.18 -49.84
N GLU A 14 13.55 -23.21 -49.42
CA GLU A 14 12.97 -22.23 -50.34
C GLU A 14 13.99 -21.08 -50.46
N ASN A 15 14.81 -21.13 -51.52
CA ASN A 15 15.81 -20.14 -51.95
C ASN A 15 17.25 -20.24 -51.37
N GLY A 16 17.79 -21.45 -51.17
CA GLY A 16 19.26 -21.67 -51.06
C GLY A 16 20.00 -20.93 -49.94
N SER A 17 19.28 -20.38 -48.96
CA SER A 17 19.83 -19.66 -47.81
C SER A 17 19.38 -20.36 -46.52
N LEU A 18 20.34 -20.73 -45.69
CA LEU A 18 20.09 -21.39 -44.41
C LEU A 18 19.26 -20.45 -43.52
N GLN A 19 18.13 -20.90 -42.96
CA GLN A 19 17.30 -20.08 -42.06
C GLN A 19 17.63 -20.38 -40.58
N CYS A 20 17.58 -19.34 -39.75
CA CYS A 20 17.76 -19.43 -38.31
C CYS A 20 16.65 -20.27 -37.69
N PHE A 21 17.03 -21.31 -36.95
CA PHE A 21 16.05 -22.21 -36.34
C PHE A 21 15.18 -21.51 -35.27
N HIS A 22 15.67 -20.44 -34.64
CA HIS A 22 14.95 -19.75 -33.56
C HIS A 22 13.96 -18.69 -34.08
N CYS A 23 14.39 -17.79 -34.97
CA CYS A 23 13.60 -16.64 -35.43
C CYS A 23 13.21 -16.68 -36.92
N GLY A 24 13.68 -17.67 -37.70
CA GLY A 24 13.32 -17.84 -39.12
C GLY A 24 14.01 -16.91 -40.12
N LEU A 25 14.86 -15.98 -39.67
CA LEU A 25 15.63 -15.08 -40.56
C LEU A 25 16.78 -15.82 -41.26
N PRO A 26 17.22 -15.39 -42.46
CA PRO A 26 18.38 -16.00 -43.14
C PRO A 26 19.66 -15.85 -42.31
N VAL A 27 20.45 -16.92 -42.24
CA VAL A 27 21.76 -16.96 -41.59
C VAL A 27 22.76 -16.24 -42.50
N PRO A 28 23.43 -15.17 -42.02
CA PRO A 28 24.42 -14.45 -42.83
C PRO A 28 25.58 -15.36 -43.25
N VAL A 29 26.05 -15.20 -44.49
CA VAL A 29 27.18 -15.98 -45.02
C VAL A 29 28.45 -15.69 -44.20
N GLY A 30 29.04 -16.71 -43.59
CA GLY A 30 30.26 -16.59 -42.77
C GLY A 30 30.04 -16.55 -41.25
N THR A 31 28.82 -16.77 -40.75
CA THR A 31 28.57 -16.92 -39.30
C THR A 31 28.44 -18.40 -38.89
N HIS A 32 28.98 -18.74 -37.71
CA HIS A 32 29.01 -20.11 -37.17
C HIS A 32 28.30 -20.18 -35.80
N PHE A 33 27.07 -19.70 -35.70
CA PHE A 33 26.28 -19.78 -34.46
C PHE A 33 25.39 -21.02 -34.50
N HIS A 34 25.48 -21.86 -33.47
CA HIS A 34 24.80 -23.15 -33.46
C HIS A 34 24.42 -23.57 -32.03
N VAL A 35 23.25 -24.21 -31.89
CA VAL A 35 22.76 -24.73 -30.60
C VAL A 35 22.20 -26.13 -30.82
N ARG A 36 22.54 -27.05 -29.91
CA ARG A 36 22.05 -28.42 -29.95
C ARG A 36 20.67 -28.53 -29.31
N ILE A 37 19.63 -28.73 -30.11
CA ILE A 37 18.23 -28.81 -29.68
C ILE A 37 17.69 -30.21 -30.03
N ASP A 38 17.18 -30.94 -29.04
CA ASP A 38 16.68 -32.32 -29.19
C ASP A 38 17.65 -33.25 -29.94
N GLY A 39 18.95 -33.12 -29.64
CA GLY A 39 20.02 -33.97 -30.20
C GLY A 39 20.57 -33.51 -31.56
N HIS A 40 19.91 -32.58 -32.25
CA HIS A 40 20.32 -32.05 -33.55
C HIS A 40 20.99 -30.69 -33.43
N ASP A 41 22.01 -30.45 -34.25
CA ASP A 41 22.67 -29.14 -34.31
C ASP A 41 21.88 -28.17 -35.19
N ARG A 42 21.52 -27.00 -34.65
CA ARG A 42 20.61 -26.03 -35.28
C ARG A 42 21.29 -24.68 -35.44
N ALA A 43 21.34 -24.18 -36.68
CA ALA A 43 21.98 -22.91 -37.01
C ALA A 43 21.16 -21.69 -36.55
N MET A 44 21.88 -20.63 -36.15
CA MET A 44 21.33 -19.37 -35.65
C MET A 44 21.83 -18.18 -36.47
N CYS A 45 21.00 -17.16 -36.70
CA CYS A 45 21.41 -15.99 -37.49
C CYS A 45 22.36 -15.04 -36.77
N CYS A 46 22.38 -15.03 -35.43
CA CYS A 46 23.20 -14.12 -34.62
C CYS A 46 23.48 -14.70 -33.22
N ARG A 47 24.48 -14.14 -32.52
CA ARG A 47 24.79 -14.46 -31.11
C ARG A 47 23.60 -14.32 -30.16
N GLY A 48 22.65 -13.43 -30.46
CA GLY A 48 21.43 -13.28 -29.64
C GLY A 48 20.51 -14.48 -29.76
N CYS A 49 20.30 -14.99 -30.97
CA CYS A 49 19.50 -16.21 -31.19
C CYS A 49 20.18 -17.45 -30.61
N GLU A 50 21.51 -17.52 -30.67
CA GLU A 50 22.30 -18.56 -30.00
C GLU A 50 22.14 -18.50 -28.47
N ALA A 51 22.33 -17.34 -27.86
CA ALA A 51 22.21 -17.18 -26.40
C ALA A 51 20.79 -17.50 -25.88
N VAL A 52 19.75 -17.04 -26.57
CA VAL A 52 18.35 -17.32 -26.18
C VAL A 52 18.02 -18.80 -26.39
N ALA A 53 18.39 -19.38 -27.53
CA ALA A 53 18.15 -20.79 -27.79
C ALA A 53 18.92 -21.68 -26.79
N GLN A 54 20.15 -21.33 -26.46
CA GLN A 54 20.94 -22.03 -25.45
C GLN A 54 20.31 -21.91 -24.06
N ALA A 55 19.84 -20.72 -23.66
CA ALA A 55 19.15 -20.53 -22.38
C ALA A 55 17.85 -21.34 -22.27
N ILE A 56 17.10 -21.50 -23.38
CA ILE A 56 15.90 -22.34 -23.43
C ILE A 56 16.26 -23.82 -23.25
N VAL A 57 17.35 -24.27 -23.89
CA VAL A 57 17.86 -25.65 -23.74
C VAL A 57 18.38 -25.90 -22.33
N ASP A 58 19.21 -25.01 -21.80
CA ASP A 58 19.79 -25.11 -20.46
C ASP A 58 18.72 -25.04 -19.36
N GLY A 59 17.63 -24.30 -19.62
CA GLY A 59 16.46 -24.24 -18.75
C GLY A 59 15.54 -25.47 -18.79
N GLY A 60 15.84 -26.47 -19.63
CA GLY A 60 15.01 -27.67 -19.79
C GLY A 60 13.66 -27.41 -20.48
N LEU A 61 13.53 -26.29 -21.20
CA LEU A 61 12.29 -25.84 -21.84
C LEU A 61 12.25 -26.18 -23.33
N THR A 62 12.90 -27.27 -23.76
CA THR A 62 13.02 -27.63 -25.19
C THR A 62 11.68 -27.91 -25.87
N ASP A 63 10.65 -28.28 -25.10
CA ASP A 63 9.27 -28.43 -25.57
C ASP A 63 8.70 -27.15 -26.20
N PHE A 64 9.26 -25.97 -25.89
CA PHE A 64 8.97 -24.72 -26.60
C PHE A 64 9.08 -24.88 -28.12
N TYR A 65 10.11 -25.58 -28.61
CA TYR A 65 10.34 -25.79 -30.04
C TYR A 65 9.39 -26.82 -30.66
N LYS A 66 8.78 -27.70 -29.85
CA LYS A 66 7.80 -28.69 -30.31
C LYS A 66 6.39 -28.10 -30.43
N PHE A 67 6.02 -27.20 -29.52
CA PHE A 67 4.67 -26.64 -29.44
C PHE A 67 4.53 -25.24 -30.05
N ARG A 68 5.62 -24.61 -30.52
CA ARG A 68 5.53 -23.30 -31.17
C ARG A 68 4.74 -23.38 -32.48
N THR A 69 3.79 -22.47 -32.64
CA THR A 69 3.01 -22.31 -33.87
C THR A 69 3.65 -21.33 -34.86
N ASP A 70 4.52 -20.43 -34.38
CA ASP A 70 5.23 -19.42 -35.18
C ASP A 70 6.70 -19.28 -34.72
N ASN A 71 7.52 -18.64 -35.56
CA ASN A 71 8.91 -18.31 -35.21
C ASN A 71 8.97 -17.27 -34.08
N ALA A 72 10.04 -17.30 -33.26
CA ALA A 72 10.20 -16.35 -32.18
C ALA A 72 10.33 -14.93 -32.75
N PRO A 73 9.52 -13.94 -32.30
CA PRO A 73 9.62 -12.58 -32.78
C PRO A 73 11.02 -12.03 -32.46
N THR A 74 11.62 -11.34 -33.43
CA THR A 74 12.95 -10.78 -33.25
C THR A 74 12.88 -9.72 -32.15
N ALA A 75 13.76 -9.81 -31.13
CA ALA A 75 13.85 -8.85 -30.03
C ALA A 75 14.00 -7.36 -30.47
N LYS A 76 14.29 -7.11 -31.75
CA LYS A 76 14.35 -5.77 -32.35
C LYS A 76 12.99 -5.06 -32.46
N GLU A 77 11.86 -5.76 -32.55
CA GLU A 77 10.58 -5.09 -32.86
C GLU A 77 9.71 -4.71 -31.66
N LEU A 78 9.97 -5.25 -30.46
CA LEU A 78 9.15 -4.96 -29.26
C LEU A 78 9.94 -4.38 -28.07
N VAL A 79 11.27 -4.33 -28.12
CA VAL A 79 12.11 -4.17 -26.92
C VAL A 79 13.16 -3.02 -26.92
N PRO A 80 13.39 -2.18 -27.95
CA PRO A 80 14.38 -1.09 -27.82
C PRO A 80 13.96 0.15 -27.03
N GLU A 81 12.70 0.61 -27.11
CA GLU A 81 12.33 1.93 -26.57
C GLU A 81 11.99 1.87 -25.07
N ALA A 82 11.22 0.87 -24.65
CA ALA A 82 10.86 0.67 -23.23
C ALA A 82 12.09 0.37 -22.36
N LEU A 83 13.08 -0.39 -22.86
CA LEU A 83 14.33 -0.65 -22.13
C LEU A 83 15.27 0.57 -22.08
N ARG A 84 15.30 1.41 -23.12
CA ARG A 84 16.07 2.67 -23.09
C ARG A 84 15.47 3.65 -22.09
N GLN A 85 14.14 3.74 -22.04
CA GLN A 85 13.43 4.51 -21.02
C GLN A 85 13.63 3.93 -19.61
N ALA A 86 13.67 2.60 -19.47
CA ALA A 86 13.86 1.96 -18.16
C ALA A 86 15.23 2.28 -17.52
N ARG A 87 16.30 2.40 -18.31
CA ARG A 87 17.66 2.75 -17.81
C ARG A 87 17.75 4.17 -17.24
N ILE A 88 16.86 5.07 -17.64
CA ILE A 88 16.80 6.43 -17.06
C ILE A 88 16.45 6.34 -15.57
N TYR A 89 15.67 5.36 -15.17
CA TYR A 89 15.30 5.12 -13.76
C TYR A 89 16.43 4.52 -12.92
N ASP A 90 17.60 4.22 -13.50
CA ASP A 90 18.79 3.85 -12.72
C ASP A 90 19.63 5.07 -12.31
N LEU A 91 19.33 6.26 -12.85
CA LEU A 91 20.05 7.48 -12.51
C LEU A 91 19.73 7.92 -11.07
N PRO A 92 20.74 8.25 -10.24
CA PRO A 92 20.54 8.64 -8.85
C PRO A 92 19.58 9.82 -8.66
N ASP A 93 19.66 10.82 -9.55
CA ASP A 93 18.85 12.04 -9.48
C ASP A 93 17.36 11.74 -9.76
N VAL A 94 17.10 10.80 -10.67
CA VAL A 94 15.74 10.35 -11.00
C VAL A 94 15.18 9.51 -9.84
N GLN A 95 16.00 8.61 -9.29
CA GLN A 95 15.63 7.79 -8.15
C GLN A 95 15.37 8.58 -6.87
N ALA A 96 16.05 9.71 -6.65
CA ALA A 96 15.88 10.54 -5.46
C ALA A 96 14.42 10.97 -5.22
N SER A 97 13.62 11.09 -6.28
CA SER A 97 12.23 11.52 -6.20
C SER A 97 11.24 10.41 -5.78
N PHE A 98 11.56 9.12 -5.95
CA PHE A 98 10.61 8.03 -5.68
C PHE A 98 11.20 6.72 -5.11
N VAL A 99 12.52 6.63 -4.98
CA VAL A 99 13.23 5.47 -4.41
C VAL A 99 13.82 5.84 -3.06
N ARG A 100 13.40 5.13 -2.01
CA ARG A 100 13.95 5.28 -0.66
C ARG A 100 15.20 4.43 -0.49
N ARG A 101 16.17 4.97 0.24
CA ARG A 101 17.40 4.27 0.62
C ARG A 101 17.27 3.73 2.04
N GLU A 102 17.46 2.42 2.22
CA GLU A 102 17.44 1.77 3.53
C GLU A 102 18.81 1.12 3.76
N GLY A 103 19.66 1.70 4.62
CA GLY A 103 21.05 1.28 4.73
C GLY A 103 21.87 1.56 3.45
N GLU A 104 23.00 0.86 3.28
CA GLU A 104 23.92 1.15 2.17
C GLU A 104 23.38 0.71 0.80
N THR A 105 22.84 -0.50 0.70
CA THR A 105 22.48 -1.10 -0.61
C THR A 105 21.00 -1.38 -0.81
N ILE A 106 20.17 -1.33 0.23
CA ILE A 106 18.75 -1.64 0.08
C ILE A 106 18.01 -0.40 -0.45
N ARG A 107 17.17 -0.64 -1.44
CA ARG A 107 16.29 0.34 -2.07
C ARG A 107 14.86 -0.14 -2.05
N GLU A 108 13.95 0.82 -1.99
CA GLU A 108 12.53 0.57 -1.98
C GLU A 108 11.81 1.56 -2.89
N ALA A 109 10.90 1.07 -3.73
CA ALA A 109 10.09 1.91 -4.61
C ALA A 109 8.67 1.39 -4.73
N SER A 110 7.74 2.32 -4.91
CA SER A 110 6.36 2.04 -5.34
C SER A 110 6.26 2.21 -6.85
N LEU A 111 5.68 1.21 -7.52
CA LEU A 111 5.50 1.13 -8.96
C LEU A 111 4.01 1.02 -9.29
N ILE A 112 3.57 1.59 -10.40
CA ILE A 112 2.24 1.37 -10.98
C ILE A 112 2.36 0.22 -11.99
N LEU A 113 1.48 -0.78 -11.89
CA LEU A 113 1.39 -1.92 -12.80
C LEU A 113 0.15 -1.80 -13.69
N GLU A 114 0.35 -1.59 -14.99
CA GLU A 114 -0.74 -1.59 -15.96
C GLU A 114 -1.11 -3.02 -16.38
N GLY A 115 -2.40 -3.26 -16.66
CA GLY A 115 -2.89 -4.54 -17.18
C GLY A 115 -3.20 -5.60 -16.12
N ILE A 116 -3.19 -5.24 -14.83
CA ILE A 116 -3.61 -6.13 -13.73
C ILE A 116 -5.13 -6.24 -13.71
N THR A 117 -5.68 -7.34 -14.25
CA THR A 117 -7.14 -7.56 -14.33
C THR A 117 -7.68 -8.58 -13.33
N CYS A 118 -6.83 -9.31 -12.62
CA CYS A 118 -7.26 -10.29 -11.63
C CYS A 118 -6.22 -10.51 -10.53
N ALA A 119 -6.64 -11.11 -9.41
CA ALA A 119 -5.75 -11.51 -8.31
C ALA A 119 -4.65 -12.49 -8.76
N ALA A 120 -4.86 -13.18 -9.86
CA ALA A 120 -3.91 -14.12 -10.39
C ALA A 120 -2.79 -13.41 -11.21
N CYS A 121 -3.05 -12.21 -11.76
CA CYS A 121 -2.01 -11.34 -12.31
C CYS A 121 -1.06 -10.84 -11.21
N VAL A 122 -1.63 -10.49 -10.05
CA VAL A 122 -0.89 -10.09 -8.85
C VAL A 122 0.04 -11.21 -8.40
N TRP A 123 -0.49 -12.42 -8.19
CA TRP A 123 0.32 -13.59 -7.80
C TRP A 123 1.47 -13.89 -8.78
N LEU A 124 1.21 -13.78 -10.09
CA LEU A 124 2.24 -14.01 -11.11
C LEU A 124 3.37 -12.99 -11.00
N ASN A 125 3.04 -11.70 -10.88
CA ASN A 125 4.02 -10.63 -10.73
C ASN A 125 4.81 -10.79 -9.42
N GLU A 126 4.14 -11.03 -8.29
CA GLU A 126 4.79 -11.26 -6.99
C GLU A 126 5.75 -12.44 -7.06
N LYS A 127 5.32 -13.58 -7.59
CA LYS A 127 6.14 -14.79 -7.66
C LYS A 127 7.31 -14.65 -8.64
N HIS A 128 7.09 -13.98 -9.77
CA HIS A 128 8.14 -13.74 -10.75
C HIS A 128 9.19 -12.78 -10.18
N LEU A 129 8.77 -11.65 -9.62
CA LEU A 129 9.70 -10.66 -9.07
C LEU A 129 10.43 -11.19 -7.83
N ALA A 130 9.75 -11.93 -6.96
CA ALA A 130 10.38 -12.58 -5.80
C ALA A 130 11.39 -13.67 -6.18
N SER A 131 11.33 -14.20 -7.42
CA SER A 131 12.33 -15.16 -7.92
C SER A 131 13.62 -14.50 -8.44
N LEU A 132 13.62 -13.17 -8.65
CA LEU A 132 14.79 -12.46 -9.14
C LEU A 132 15.86 -12.33 -8.05
N PRO A 133 17.13 -12.70 -8.34
CA PRO A 133 18.21 -12.57 -7.38
C PRO A 133 18.46 -11.09 -7.07
N GLY A 134 18.29 -10.70 -5.81
CA GLY A 134 18.44 -9.31 -5.34
C GLY A 134 17.14 -8.64 -4.96
N VAL A 135 15.98 -9.18 -5.33
CA VAL A 135 14.68 -8.72 -4.81
C VAL A 135 14.46 -9.33 -3.42
N LEU A 136 14.19 -8.47 -2.43
CA LEU A 136 14.01 -8.86 -1.02
C LEU A 136 12.54 -9.09 -0.67
N SER A 137 11.65 -8.23 -1.16
CA SER A 137 10.20 -8.39 -0.98
C SER A 137 9.42 -7.66 -2.06
N VAL A 138 8.24 -8.20 -2.39
CA VAL A 138 7.32 -7.63 -3.36
C VAL A 138 5.90 -7.79 -2.83
N ASP A 139 5.15 -6.69 -2.79
CA ASP A 139 3.75 -6.68 -2.40
C ASP A 139 2.95 -5.94 -3.48
N VAL A 140 1.96 -6.59 -4.08
CA VAL A 140 1.15 -5.97 -5.15
C VAL A 140 -0.29 -5.79 -4.70
N ASN A 141 -0.74 -4.54 -4.65
CA ASN A 141 -2.12 -4.21 -4.35
C ASN A 141 -2.98 -4.27 -5.61
N TYR A 142 -3.84 -5.29 -5.69
CA TYR A 142 -4.82 -5.45 -6.77
C TYR A 142 -5.73 -4.23 -6.96
N THR A 143 -6.07 -3.53 -5.87
CA THR A 143 -7.05 -2.43 -5.90
C THR A 143 -6.48 -1.16 -6.49
N THR A 144 -5.28 -0.81 -6.08
CA THR A 144 -4.62 0.41 -6.52
C THR A 144 -3.72 0.16 -7.73
N GLN A 145 -3.53 -1.10 -8.13
CA GLN A 145 -2.56 -1.52 -9.15
C GLN A 145 -1.13 -1.05 -8.82
N ARG A 146 -0.81 -0.92 -7.53
CA ARG A 146 0.49 -0.48 -7.05
C ARG A 146 1.30 -1.67 -6.54
N ALA A 147 2.53 -1.78 -6.99
CA ALA A 147 3.51 -2.76 -6.55
C ALA A 147 4.59 -2.08 -5.72
N ARG A 148 4.83 -2.59 -4.53
CA ARG A 148 5.93 -2.17 -3.68
C ARG A 148 7.05 -3.18 -3.81
N VAL A 149 8.23 -2.72 -4.23
CA VAL A 149 9.39 -3.58 -4.47
C VAL A 149 10.55 -3.11 -3.60
N ARG A 150 11.12 -4.03 -2.82
CA ARG A 150 12.37 -3.84 -2.07
C ARG A 150 13.46 -4.69 -2.69
N TRP A 151 14.60 -4.10 -3.01
CA TRP A 151 15.71 -4.80 -3.64
C TRP A 151 17.07 -4.32 -3.15
N ASP A 152 18.07 -5.16 -3.32
CA ASP A 152 19.48 -4.88 -3.10
C ASP A 152 20.08 -4.31 -4.39
N GLU A 153 20.38 -3.01 -4.41
CA GLU A 153 20.89 -2.27 -5.57
C GLU A 153 22.26 -2.79 -6.05
N ALA A 154 23.01 -3.48 -5.19
CA ALA A 154 24.27 -4.11 -5.57
C ALA A 154 24.07 -5.36 -6.45
N ARG A 155 22.89 -5.98 -6.39
CA ARG A 155 22.59 -7.25 -7.10
C ARG A 155 21.69 -7.06 -8.31
N ILE A 156 20.75 -6.14 -8.25
CA ILE A 156 19.79 -5.89 -9.33
C ILE A 156 19.48 -4.40 -9.43
N LYS A 157 19.34 -3.88 -10.66
CA LYS A 157 18.94 -2.50 -10.92
C LYS A 157 17.43 -2.39 -11.13
N LEU A 158 16.89 -1.18 -10.94
CA LEU A 158 15.45 -0.96 -11.10
C LEU A 158 15.03 -1.20 -12.55
N SER A 159 15.86 -0.83 -13.53
CA SER A 159 15.60 -1.11 -14.94
C SER A 159 15.45 -2.60 -15.24
N ASP A 160 16.22 -3.47 -14.58
CA ASP A 160 16.13 -4.93 -14.72
C ASP A 160 14.81 -5.47 -14.13
N ILE A 161 14.36 -4.90 -13.02
CA ILE A 161 13.06 -5.22 -12.41
C ILE A 161 11.92 -4.82 -13.36
N LEU A 162 11.97 -3.61 -13.93
CA LEU A 162 10.98 -3.15 -14.91
C LEU A 162 10.99 -4.01 -16.19
N ALA A 163 12.17 -4.42 -16.64
CA ALA A 163 12.35 -5.32 -17.77
C ALA A 163 11.75 -6.70 -17.50
N ALA A 164 11.93 -7.25 -16.29
CA ALA A 164 11.35 -8.52 -15.90
C ALA A 164 9.82 -8.48 -15.89
N ILE A 165 9.22 -7.38 -15.40
CA ILE A 165 7.76 -7.16 -15.45
C ILE A 165 7.28 -7.10 -16.91
N THR A 166 8.04 -6.43 -17.78
CA THR A 166 7.73 -6.36 -19.22
C THR A 166 7.83 -7.73 -19.89
N ALA A 167 8.77 -8.57 -19.49
CA ALA A 167 8.96 -9.92 -20.04
C ALA A 167 7.76 -10.85 -19.79
N ILE A 168 7.03 -10.66 -18.69
CA ILE A 168 5.79 -11.39 -18.40
C ILE A 168 4.53 -10.69 -18.92
N GLY A 169 4.69 -9.63 -19.73
CA GLY A 169 3.60 -8.96 -20.46
C GLY A 169 2.87 -7.85 -19.71
N TYR A 170 3.46 -7.32 -18.63
CA TYR A 170 2.93 -6.19 -17.87
C TYR A 170 3.79 -4.95 -18.07
N VAL A 171 3.20 -3.76 -17.92
CA VAL A 171 3.97 -2.51 -17.99
C VAL A 171 4.05 -1.93 -16.59
N ALA A 172 5.27 -1.55 -16.18
CA ALA A 172 5.52 -0.94 -14.89
C ALA A 172 6.12 0.45 -15.05
N HIS A 173 5.68 1.38 -14.20
CA HIS A 173 6.20 2.73 -14.12
C HIS A 173 6.46 3.11 -12.66
N PRO A 174 7.42 3.99 -12.36
CA PRO A 174 7.47 4.63 -11.04
C PRO A 174 6.14 5.25 -10.66
N TYR A 175 5.86 5.27 -9.36
CA TYR A 175 4.63 5.85 -8.88
C TYR A 175 4.54 7.35 -9.17
N ASP A 176 3.50 7.73 -9.89
CA ASP A 176 3.07 9.11 -10.11
C ASP A 176 1.56 9.18 -9.85
N PRO A 177 1.09 9.96 -8.86
CA PRO A 177 -0.32 10.12 -8.53
C PRO A 177 -1.18 10.53 -9.74
N SER A 178 -0.66 11.43 -10.59
CA SER A 178 -1.40 12.00 -11.71
C SER A 178 -1.65 10.94 -12.78
N ARG A 179 -0.61 10.15 -13.09
CA ARG A 179 -0.69 9.05 -14.04
C ARG A 179 -1.57 7.90 -13.51
N GLN A 180 -1.50 7.61 -12.22
CA GLN A 180 -2.38 6.60 -11.60
C GLN A 180 -3.86 7.00 -11.76
N GLN A 181 -4.19 8.27 -11.51
CA GLN A 181 -5.53 8.81 -11.68
C GLN A 181 -6.02 8.61 -13.13
N GLU A 182 -5.19 8.93 -14.13
CA GLU A 182 -5.54 8.76 -15.55
C GLU A 182 -5.82 7.29 -15.92
N ILE A 183 -5.00 6.36 -15.44
CA ILE A 183 -5.18 4.92 -15.69
C ILE A 183 -6.52 4.46 -15.11
N LEU A 184 -6.80 4.80 -13.86
CA LEU A 184 -8.05 4.48 -13.18
C LEU A 184 -9.27 5.09 -13.91
N GLU A 185 -9.16 6.33 -14.38
CA GLU A 185 -10.21 6.97 -15.18
C GLU A 185 -10.46 6.27 -16.52
N ARG A 186 -9.41 5.87 -17.24
CA ARG A 186 -9.53 5.15 -18.52
C ARG A 186 -10.22 3.80 -18.32
N GLU A 187 -9.85 3.05 -17.29
CA GLU A 187 -10.52 1.79 -16.94
C GLU A 187 -11.99 2.00 -16.57
N ARG A 188 -12.28 3.01 -15.73
CA ARG A 188 -13.64 3.37 -15.33
C ARG A 188 -14.51 3.71 -16.54
N ARG A 189 -13.99 4.52 -17.48
CA ARG A 189 -14.68 4.85 -18.74
C ARG A 189 -14.95 3.60 -19.57
N GLY A 190 -14.00 2.66 -19.64
CA GLY A 190 -14.17 1.38 -20.32
C GLY A 190 -15.31 0.53 -19.73
N GLN A 191 -15.37 0.42 -18.40
CA GLN A 191 -16.44 -0.31 -17.71
C GLN A 191 -17.81 0.36 -17.89
N LEU A 192 -17.88 1.69 -17.76
CA LEU A 192 -19.12 2.45 -17.98
C LEU A 192 -19.64 2.29 -19.42
N ARG A 193 -18.76 2.24 -20.43
CA ARG A 193 -19.17 1.96 -21.81
C ARG A 193 -19.79 0.56 -21.94
N ARG A 194 -19.20 -0.46 -21.33
CA ARG A 194 -19.76 -1.83 -21.35
C ARG A 194 -21.10 -1.90 -20.64
N ILE A 195 -21.24 -1.25 -19.49
CA ILE A 195 -22.51 -1.15 -18.75
C ILE A 195 -23.56 -0.39 -19.57
N GLY A 196 -23.19 0.73 -20.19
CA GLY A 196 -24.08 1.50 -21.04
C GLY A 196 -24.60 0.69 -22.22
N ILE A 197 -23.71 -0.02 -22.93
CA ILE A 197 -24.08 -0.91 -24.04
C ILE A 197 -24.98 -2.05 -23.54
N ALA A 198 -24.59 -2.73 -22.46
CA ALA A 198 -25.38 -3.82 -21.87
C ALA A 198 -26.76 -3.33 -21.42
N GLY A 199 -26.85 -2.16 -20.78
CA GLY A 199 -28.11 -1.60 -20.28
C GLY A 199 -29.04 -1.18 -21.41
N VAL A 200 -28.54 -0.44 -22.41
CA VAL A 200 -29.35 -0.01 -23.56
C VAL A 200 -29.88 -1.22 -24.32
N LEU A 201 -29.01 -2.18 -24.66
CA LEU A 201 -29.42 -3.37 -25.42
C LEU A 201 -30.29 -4.31 -24.59
N SER A 202 -30.02 -4.47 -23.29
CA SER A 202 -30.88 -5.25 -22.39
C SER A 202 -32.28 -4.66 -22.31
N MET A 203 -32.42 -3.34 -22.31
CA MET A 203 -33.73 -2.69 -22.34
C MET A 203 -34.48 -2.96 -23.65
N GLN A 204 -33.79 -2.92 -24.79
CA GLN A 204 -34.42 -3.23 -26.09
C GLN A 204 -34.85 -4.70 -26.18
N VAL A 205 -34.00 -5.64 -25.76
CA VAL A 205 -34.33 -7.07 -25.72
C VAL A 205 -35.49 -7.34 -24.76
N MET A 206 -35.56 -6.64 -23.62
CA MET A 206 -36.68 -6.76 -22.69
C MET A 206 -38.01 -6.34 -23.31
N ILE A 207 -38.03 -5.24 -24.09
CA ILE A 207 -39.25 -4.83 -24.81
C ILE A 207 -39.73 -5.94 -25.76
N LEU A 208 -38.80 -6.58 -26.48
CA LEU A 208 -39.13 -7.72 -27.35
C LEU A 208 -39.60 -8.95 -26.55
N ALA A 209 -38.96 -9.23 -25.41
CA ALA A 209 -39.32 -10.35 -24.54
C ALA A 209 -40.71 -10.18 -23.93
N VAL A 210 -41.07 -8.98 -23.48
CA VAL A 210 -42.43 -8.68 -23.01
C VAL A 210 -43.45 -8.96 -24.11
N ALA A 211 -43.19 -8.52 -25.35
CA ALA A 211 -44.07 -8.80 -26.48
C ALA A 211 -44.21 -10.31 -26.73
N LEU A 212 -43.11 -11.07 -26.66
CA LEU A 212 -43.12 -12.54 -26.79
C LEU A 212 -43.91 -13.22 -25.66
N TYR A 213 -43.69 -12.83 -24.40
CA TYR A 213 -44.42 -13.38 -23.24
C TYR A 213 -45.92 -13.08 -23.29
N THR A 214 -46.29 -11.85 -23.67
CA THR A 214 -47.70 -11.49 -23.87
C THR A 214 -48.31 -12.23 -25.06
N GLY A 215 -47.52 -12.44 -26.12
CA GLY A 215 -47.90 -13.17 -27.31
C GLY A 215 -48.15 -14.65 -27.04
N ASP A 216 -47.40 -15.26 -26.14
CA ASP A 216 -47.64 -16.63 -25.68
C ASP A 216 -48.98 -16.78 -24.94
N TRP A 217 -49.46 -15.72 -24.28
CA TRP A 217 -50.73 -15.74 -23.52
C TRP A 217 -51.95 -15.34 -24.38
N TRP A 218 -51.79 -14.36 -25.27
CA TRP A 218 -52.89 -13.73 -26.03
C TRP A 218 -52.91 -14.12 -27.51
N GLY A 219 -51.90 -14.89 -27.96
CA GLY A 219 -51.69 -15.29 -29.34
C GLY A 219 -50.76 -14.33 -30.09
N ILE A 220 -49.75 -14.88 -30.77
CA ILE A 220 -48.83 -14.16 -31.66
C ILE A 220 -48.71 -14.91 -32.98
N GLU A 221 -48.74 -14.20 -34.10
CA GLU A 221 -48.49 -14.82 -35.39
C GLU A 221 -47.03 -15.28 -35.47
N LEU A 222 -46.82 -16.43 -36.13
CA LEU A 222 -45.51 -17.08 -36.20
C LEU A 222 -44.43 -16.18 -36.84
N GLU A 223 -44.81 -15.32 -37.78
CA GLU A 223 -43.93 -14.37 -38.46
C GLU A 223 -43.35 -13.33 -37.50
N PHE A 224 -44.20 -12.72 -36.65
CA PHE A 224 -43.77 -11.75 -35.64
C PHE A 224 -42.92 -12.41 -34.55
N ARG A 225 -43.28 -13.64 -34.12
CA ARG A 225 -42.48 -14.41 -33.16
C ARG A 225 -41.07 -14.66 -33.69
N ASN A 226 -40.94 -15.11 -34.94
CA ASN A 226 -39.64 -15.35 -35.57
C ASN A 226 -38.84 -14.05 -35.77
N LEU A 227 -39.51 -12.97 -36.17
CA LEU A 227 -38.89 -11.64 -36.30
C LEU A 227 -38.32 -11.17 -34.96
N PHE A 228 -39.08 -11.23 -33.88
CA PHE A 228 -38.63 -10.83 -32.54
C PHE A 228 -37.52 -11.71 -32.02
N ASN A 229 -37.54 -13.02 -32.28
CA ASN A 229 -36.45 -13.93 -31.93
C ASN A 229 -35.15 -13.61 -32.70
N CYS A 230 -35.24 -13.27 -33.99
CA CYS A 230 -34.08 -12.85 -34.79
C CYS A 230 -33.52 -11.49 -34.34
N LEU A 231 -34.39 -10.52 -34.03
CA LEU A 231 -33.99 -9.23 -33.47
C LEU A 231 -33.36 -9.40 -32.09
N GLY A 232 -33.93 -10.25 -31.24
CA GLY A 232 -33.39 -10.61 -29.93
C GLY A 232 -31.98 -11.20 -30.04
N MET A 233 -31.75 -12.10 -30.99
CA MET A 233 -30.43 -12.66 -31.28
C MET A 233 -29.42 -11.57 -31.67
N LEU A 234 -29.79 -10.69 -32.62
CA LEU A 234 -28.93 -9.61 -33.11
C LEU A 234 -28.55 -8.62 -32.00
N LEU A 235 -29.52 -8.25 -31.16
CA LEU A 235 -29.31 -7.30 -30.06
C LEU A 235 -28.56 -7.92 -28.87
N THR A 236 -28.67 -9.23 -28.67
CA THR A 236 -27.98 -9.93 -27.58
C THR A 236 -26.51 -10.20 -27.89
N ALA A 237 -26.14 -10.42 -29.16
CA ALA A 237 -24.77 -10.73 -29.54
C ALA A 237 -23.72 -9.69 -29.07
N PRO A 238 -23.90 -8.36 -29.23
CA PRO A 238 -22.95 -7.37 -28.71
C PRO A 238 -22.84 -7.41 -27.18
N VAL A 239 -23.93 -7.68 -26.47
CA VAL A 239 -23.92 -7.77 -25.00
C VAL A 239 -23.09 -8.97 -24.57
N VAL A 240 -23.32 -10.14 -25.18
CA VAL A 240 -22.60 -11.37 -24.84
C VAL A 240 -21.12 -11.26 -25.22
N PHE A 241 -20.80 -10.90 -26.47
CA PHE A 241 -19.43 -10.95 -26.96
C PHE A 241 -18.57 -9.74 -26.55
N TYR A 242 -19.13 -8.52 -26.51
CA TYR A 242 -18.37 -7.32 -26.16
C TYR A 242 -18.48 -7.00 -24.67
N ALA A 243 -19.70 -6.82 -24.14
CA ALA A 243 -19.87 -6.45 -22.73
C ALA A 243 -19.48 -7.61 -21.79
N GLY A 244 -19.83 -8.85 -22.16
CA GLY A 244 -19.47 -10.08 -21.44
C GLY A 244 -18.03 -10.57 -21.65
N SER A 245 -17.25 -9.94 -22.55
CA SER A 245 -15.87 -10.36 -22.87
C SER A 245 -14.96 -10.53 -21.65
N SER A 246 -15.13 -9.68 -20.63
CA SER A 246 -14.36 -9.77 -19.39
C SER A 246 -14.60 -11.06 -18.62
N PHE A 247 -15.84 -11.57 -18.60
CA PHE A 247 -16.17 -12.80 -17.89
C PHE A 247 -15.48 -13.99 -18.55
N TYR A 248 -15.56 -14.09 -19.87
CA TYR A 248 -14.91 -15.15 -20.64
C TYR A 248 -13.39 -15.14 -20.48
N ARG A 249 -12.77 -13.96 -20.57
CA ARG A 249 -11.32 -13.83 -20.41
C ARG A 249 -10.88 -14.26 -19.01
N ASN A 250 -11.62 -13.87 -17.97
CA ASN A 250 -11.29 -14.25 -16.60
C ASN A 250 -11.53 -15.74 -16.34
N ALA A 251 -12.68 -16.28 -16.75
CA ALA A 251 -12.99 -17.70 -16.63
C ALA A 251 -11.94 -18.59 -17.28
N TRP A 252 -11.49 -18.21 -18.48
CA TRP A 252 -10.42 -18.91 -19.18
C TRP A 252 -9.09 -18.87 -18.43
N ASN A 253 -8.76 -17.70 -17.88
CA ASN A 253 -7.56 -17.54 -17.06
C ASN A 253 -7.61 -18.36 -15.77
N ASP A 254 -8.78 -18.45 -15.12
CA ASP A 254 -8.97 -19.24 -13.89
C ASP A 254 -8.79 -20.74 -14.19
N LEU A 255 -9.45 -21.23 -15.23
CA LEU A 255 -9.35 -22.63 -15.68
C LEU A 255 -7.92 -23.02 -16.04
N ARG A 256 -7.19 -22.16 -16.77
CA ARG A 256 -5.76 -22.39 -17.11
C ARG A 256 -4.86 -22.54 -15.88
N ARG A 257 -5.26 -21.98 -14.75
CA ARG A 257 -4.51 -22.02 -13.48
C ARG A 257 -4.96 -23.15 -12.56
N GLY A 258 -5.90 -23.99 -12.99
CA GLY A 258 -6.47 -25.05 -12.18
C GLY A 258 -7.34 -24.54 -11.04
N GLN A 259 -7.89 -23.32 -11.14
CA GLN A 259 -8.79 -22.74 -10.14
C GLN A 259 -10.16 -22.50 -10.76
N ALA A 260 -11.23 -22.74 -10.00
CA ALA A 260 -12.60 -22.44 -10.42
C ALA A 260 -13.01 -21.09 -9.82
N GLY A 261 -12.82 -20.00 -10.57
CA GLY A 261 -13.23 -18.67 -10.15
C GLY A 261 -14.71 -18.38 -10.44
N MET A 262 -15.22 -17.29 -9.85
CA MET A 262 -16.63 -16.87 -9.98
C MET A 262 -17.05 -16.59 -11.43
N ASP A 263 -16.09 -16.26 -12.30
CA ASP A 263 -16.35 -16.00 -13.71
C ASP A 263 -16.67 -17.28 -14.51
N VAL A 264 -16.33 -18.47 -13.98
CA VAL A 264 -16.58 -19.75 -14.67
C VAL A 264 -18.07 -20.09 -14.74
N PRO A 265 -18.85 -20.16 -13.64
CA PRO A 265 -20.30 -20.40 -13.71
C PRO A 265 -21.04 -19.32 -14.51
N ILE A 266 -20.64 -18.05 -14.36
CA ILE A 266 -21.22 -16.91 -15.07
C ILE A 266 -21.06 -17.09 -16.59
N SER A 267 -19.83 -17.34 -17.03
CA SER A 267 -19.51 -17.54 -18.44
C SER A 267 -20.23 -18.75 -19.03
N LEU A 268 -20.30 -19.84 -18.26
CA LEU A 268 -21.02 -21.06 -18.65
C LEU A 268 -22.52 -20.79 -18.80
N GLY A 269 -23.14 -20.13 -17.81
CA GLY A 269 -24.56 -19.78 -17.83
C GLY A 269 -24.95 -18.88 -19.00
N ILE A 270 -24.17 -17.83 -19.27
CA ILE A 270 -24.40 -16.93 -20.42
C ILE A 270 -24.23 -17.69 -21.73
N SER A 271 -23.17 -18.50 -21.86
CA SER A 271 -22.91 -19.27 -23.09
C SER A 271 -24.02 -20.28 -23.38
N ILE A 272 -24.45 -21.02 -22.36
CA ILE A 272 -25.52 -22.03 -22.48
C ILE A 272 -26.85 -21.35 -22.84
N ALA A 273 -27.23 -20.29 -22.12
CA ALA A 273 -28.48 -19.57 -22.38
C ALA A 273 -28.50 -18.97 -23.79
N PHE A 274 -27.39 -18.37 -24.23
CA PHE A 274 -27.28 -17.77 -25.56
C PHE A 274 -27.29 -18.84 -26.67
N ALA A 275 -26.51 -19.91 -26.52
CA ALA A 275 -26.47 -21.00 -27.50
C ALA A 275 -27.82 -21.71 -27.65
N ALA A 276 -28.51 -21.97 -26.53
CA ALA A 276 -29.85 -22.56 -26.56
C ALA A 276 -30.88 -21.62 -27.19
N SER A 277 -30.78 -20.31 -26.94
CA SER A 277 -31.65 -19.32 -27.57
C SER A 277 -31.43 -19.24 -29.08
N ILE A 278 -30.16 -19.29 -29.54
CA ILE A 278 -29.85 -19.37 -30.98
C ILE A 278 -30.46 -20.63 -31.58
N TRP A 279 -30.31 -21.77 -30.91
CA TRP A 279 -30.89 -23.04 -31.38
C TRP A 279 -32.42 -22.98 -31.49
N ALA A 280 -33.10 -22.39 -30.51
CA ALA A 280 -34.55 -22.20 -30.53
C ALA A 280 -34.98 -21.21 -31.64
N THR A 281 -34.21 -20.14 -31.88
CA THR A 281 -34.45 -19.21 -32.98
C THR A 281 -34.30 -19.89 -34.35
N LEU A 282 -33.29 -20.75 -34.53
CA LEU A 282 -33.02 -21.41 -35.81
C LEU A 282 -33.99 -22.56 -36.11
N THR A 283 -34.38 -23.33 -35.09
CA THR A 283 -35.33 -24.45 -35.26
C THR A 283 -36.79 -23.99 -35.24
N GLY A 284 -37.06 -22.76 -34.80
CA GLY A 284 -38.41 -22.23 -34.57
C GLY A 284 -39.13 -22.86 -33.38
N ALA A 285 -38.47 -23.78 -32.66
CA ALA A 285 -39.05 -24.58 -31.59
C ALA A 285 -38.32 -24.35 -30.26
N GLY A 286 -39.09 -24.27 -29.17
CA GLY A 286 -38.56 -24.02 -27.82
C GLY A 286 -38.64 -22.56 -27.39
N HIS A 287 -38.19 -22.30 -26.16
CA HIS A 287 -38.14 -20.97 -25.54
C HIS A 287 -36.78 -20.31 -25.73
N VAL A 288 -36.79 -19.01 -25.95
CA VAL A 288 -35.59 -18.17 -26.00
C VAL A 288 -35.34 -17.52 -24.64
N TYR A 289 -34.07 -17.29 -24.31
CA TYR A 289 -33.61 -16.74 -23.04
C TYR A 289 -32.68 -15.53 -23.25
N TYR A 290 -32.87 -14.80 -24.36
CA TYR A 290 -32.07 -13.64 -24.71
C TYR A 290 -32.14 -12.55 -23.64
N ASP A 291 -33.32 -12.28 -23.11
CA ASP A 291 -33.60 -11.33 -22.02
C ASP A 291 -32.83 -11.68 -20.74
N SER A 292 -32.88 -12.96 -20.36
CA SER A 292 -32.20 -13.48 -19.18
C SER A 292 -30.68 -13.32 -19.31
N ALA A 293 -30.12 -13.62 -20.49
CA ALA A 293 -28.69 -13.48 -20.75
C ALA A 293 -28.21 -12.02 -20.70
N VAL A 294 -28.91 -11.09 -21.37
CA VAL A 294 -28.52 -9.67 -21.40
C VAL A 294 -28.72 -8.97 -20.06
N MET A 295 -29.83 -9.26 -19.36
CA MET A 295 -30.07 -8.70 -18.02
C MET A 295 -29.03 -9.19 -17.03
N PHE A 296 -28.69 -10.48 -17.10
CA PHE A 296 -27.68 -11.04 -16.23
C PHE A 296 -26.32 -10.37 -16.44
N VAL A 297 -25.88 -10.22 -17.69
CA VAL A 297 -24.65 -9.46 -18.02
C VAL A 297 -24.72 -8.03 -17.48
N PHE A 298 -25.82 -7.31 -17.71
CA PHE A 298 -26.00 -5.94 -17.26
C PHE A 298 -25.94 -5.82 -15.73
N PHE A 299 -26.65 -6.66 -14.98
CA PHE A 299 -26.68 -6.60 -13.52
C PHE A 299 -25.35 -7.02 -12.91
N VAL A 300 -24.69 -8.05 -13.43
CA VAL A 300 -23.37 -8.45 -12.93
C VAL A 300 -22.33 -7.35 -13.19
N LEU A 301 -22.31 -6.74 -14.38
CA LEU A 301 -21.42 -5.62 -14.67
C LEU A 301 -21.71 -4.41 -13.77
N SER A 302 -22.98 -4.09 -13.55
CA SER A 302 -23.40 -2.98 -12.69
C SER A 302 -23.04 -3.24 -11.22
N ALA A 303 -23.29 -4.45 -10.72
CA ALA A 303 -22.92 -4.86 -9.37
C ALA A 303 -21.40 -4.77 -9.15
N ARG A 304 -20.60 -5.27 -10.10
CA ARG A 304 -19.13 -5.16 -10.06
C ARG A 304 -18.63 -3.73 -10.11
N TYR A 305 -19.31 -2.86 -10.84
CA TYR A 305 -18.95 -1.44 -10.89
C TYR A 305 -19.27 -0.73 -9.58
N LEU A 306 -20.45 -0.99 -8.99
CA LEU A 306 -20.79 -0.46 -7.66
C LEU A 306 -19.84 -0.97 -6.59
N GLU A 307 -19.46 -2.26 -6.67
CA GLU A 307 -18.41 -2.87 -5.86
C GLU A 307 -17.07 -2.14 -6.00
N LEU A 308 -16.60 -1.92 -7.24
CA LEU A 308 -15.35 -1.22 -7.51
C LEU A 308 -15.36 0.19 -6.94
N VAL A 309 -16.43 0.95 -7.19
CA VAL A 309 -16.59 2.32 -6.68
C VAL A 309 -16.62 2.34 -5.15
N GLY A 310 -17.32 1.38 -4.52
CA GLY A 310 -17.35 1.25 -3.07
C GLY A 310 -15.96 1.00 -2.48
N ARG A 311 -15.18 0.11 -3.10
CA ARG A 311 -13.81 -0.20 -2.68
C ARG A 311 -12.85 0.98 -2.92
N GLN A 312 -12.94 1.65 -4.07
CA GLN A 312 -12.13 2.82 -4.41
C GLN A 312 -12.39 3.99 -3.47
N LYS A 313 -13.67 4.31 -3.22
CA LYS A 313 -14.05 5.40 -2.31
C LYS A 313 -13.60 5.14 -0.86
N ALA A 314 -13.57 3.88 -0.44
CA ALA A 314 -13.00 3.51 0.84
C ALA A 314 -11.48 3.75 0.86
N ALA A 315 -10.77 3.41 -0.23
CA ALA A 315 -9.33 3.61 -0.36
C ALA A 315 -8.90 5.09 -0.49
N GLU A 316 -9.64 5.91 -1.25
CA GLU A 316 -9.36 7.35 -1.46
C GLU A 316 -9.30 8.17 -0.15
N SER A 317 -10.02 7.75 0.90
CA SER A 317 -10.01 8.44 2.19
C SER A 317 -8.61 8.53 2.82
N SER A 318 -7.73 7.62 2.44
CA SER A 318 -6.34 7.51 2.87
C SER A 318 -5.36 8.38 2.06
N GLU A 319 -5.75 8.76 0.84
CA GLU A 319 -4.87 9.45 -0.12
C GLU A 319 -4.94 10.99 0.00
N ARG A 320 -5.94 11.52 0.72
CA ARG A 320 -6.10 12.96 0.97
C ARG A 320 -4.92 13.62 1.67
N LEU A 321 -4.04 12.85 2.31
CA LEU A 321 -2.81 13.35 2.92
C LEU A 321 -1.83 13.90 1.86
N ILE A 322 -1.82 13.35 0.65
CA ILE A 322 -0.90 13.76 -0.43
C ILE A 322 -1.20 15.20 -0.88
N HIS A 323 -2.47 15.58 -0.92
CA HIS A 323 -2.90 16.92 -1.30
C HIS A 323 -2.63 18.00 -0.24
N LEU A 324 -2.07 17.61 0.92
CA LEU A 324 -1.74 18.55 1.99
C LEU A 324 -0.37 19.19 1.80
N LEU A 325 0.53 18.55 1.05
CA LEU A 325 1.83 19.15 0.78
C LEU A 325 1.68 20.20 -0.33
N PRO A 326 2.17 21.43 -0.14
CA PRO A 326 2.12 22.44 -1.17
C PRO A 326 3.01 22.04 -2.35
N ALA A 327 2.65 22.46 -3.57
CA ALA A 327 3.47 22.21 -4.75
C ALA A 327 4.74 23.07 -4.78
N MET A 328 4.67 24.27 -4.17
CA MET A 328 5.72 25.28 -4.16
C MET A 328 6.06 25.70 -2.73
N ALA A 329 7.31 26.10 -2.49
CA ALA A 329 7.79 26.66 -1.24
C ALA A 329 8.58 27.95 -1.48
N THR A 330 8.64 28.82 -0.48
CA THR A 330 9.49 30.02 -0.50
C THR A 330 10.83 29.71 0.18
N ARG A 331 11.88 29.48 -0.61
CA ARG A 331 13.26 29.33 -0.12
C ARG A 331 13.89 30.71 0.06
N LEU A 332 14.70 30.88 1.09
CA LEU A 332 15.51 32.08 1.31
C LEU A 332 16.92 31.84 0.77
N ASP A 333 17.43 32.75 -0.07
CA ASP A 333 18.81 32.73 -0.54
C ASP A 333 19.80 33.13 0.58
N GLU A 334 21.11 33.06 0.31
CA GLU A 334 22.13 33.47 1.29
C GLU A 334 22.06 34.96 1.66
N ALA A 335 21.45 35.80 0.81
CA ALA A 335 21.24 37.21 1.03
C ALA A 335 19.90 37.53 1.76
N GLY A 336 19.07 36.51 2.01
CA GLY A 336 17.77 36.64 2.67
C GLY A 336 16.61 37.05 1.75
N ASN A 337 16.76 36.93 0.43
CA ASN A 337 15.66 37.17 -0.52
C ASN A 337 14.82 35.92 -0.75
N ASP A 338 13.54 36.15 -1.05
CA ASP A 338 12.56 35.10 -1.34
C ASP A 338 12.73 34.55 -2.76
N GLU A 339 12.87 33.23 -2.88
CA GLU A 339 12.88 32.46 -4.12
C GLU A 339 11.77 31.40 -4.08
N ILE A 340 10.87 31.39 -5.06
CA ILE A 340 9.80 30.39 -5.14
C ILE A 340 10.31 29.17 -5.92
N VAL A 341 10.37 28.03 -5.24
CA VAL A 341 10.88 26.75 -5.79
C VAL A 341 9.83 25.65 -5.65
N ALA A 342 9.92 24.62 -6.49
CA ALA A 342 9.07 23.44 -6.31
C ALA A 342 9.50 22.67 -5.04
N VAL A 343 8.55 22.09 -4.30
CA VAL A 343 8.89 21.31 -3.08
C VAL A 343 9.81 20.13 -3.39
N ALA A 344 9.73 19.57 -4.61
CA ALA A 344 10.62 18.52 -5.09
C ALA A 344 12.09 18.96 -5.27
N GLU A 345 12.36 20.27 -5.37
CA GLU A 345 13.71 20.83 -5.53
C GLU A 345 14.36 21.18 -4.18
N LEU A 346 13.60 21.12 -3.08
CA LEU A 346 14.12 21.42 -1.75
C LEU A 346 15.18 20.40 -1.33
N CYS A 347 16.29 20.91 -0.80
CA CYS A 347 17.39 20.13 -0.28
C CYS A 347 17.49 20.24 1.25
N VAL A 348 18.07 19.23 1.88
CA VAL A 348 18.41 19.28 3.31
C VAL A 348 19.39 20.43 3.55
N GLY A 349 19.09 21.29 4.52
CA GLY A 349 19.84 22.50 4.82
C GLY A 349 19.25 23.79 4.24
N ASP A 350 18.32 23.70 3.28
CA ASP A 350 17.65 24.88 2.73
C ASP A 350 16.91 25.66 3.82
N ARG A 351 16.92 26.99 3.71
CA ARG A 351 16.13 27.89 4.57
C ARG A 351 14.81 28.17 3.88
N VAL A 352 13.70 27.89 4.53
CA VAL A 352 12.35 28.07 3.98
C VAL A 352 11.55 29.00 4.87
N LEU A 353 10.95 30.03 4.27
CA LEU A 353 10.03 30.93 4.94
C LEU A 353 8.61 30.35 4.85
N VAL A 354 7.96 30.19 6.00
CA VAL A 354 6.56 29.75 6.10
C VAL A 354 5.75 30.88 6.73
N ARG A 355 4.87 31.49 5.94
CA ARG A 355 4.03 32.62 6.39
C ARG A 355 2.83 32.15 7.22
N PRO A 356 2.19 33.05 7.97
CA PRO A 356 0.92 32.74 8.63
C PRO A 356 -0.12 32.24 7.62
N GLY A 357 -0.77 31.13 7.93
CA GLY A 357 -1.75 30.44 7.07
C GLY A 357 -1.15 29.51 6.02
N GLU A 358 0.17 29.49 5.84
CA GLU A 358 0.84 28.56 4.91
C GLU A 358 1.08 27.19 5.54
N THR A 359 1.10 26.17 4.69
CA THR A 359 1.45 24.80 5.07
C THR A 359 2.96 24.61 5.02
N VAL A 360 3.51 23.93 6.04
CA VAL A 360 4.91 23.58 6.11
C VAL A 360 5.24 22.57 5.00
N PRO A 361 6.17 22.86 4.08
CA PRO A 361 6.38 22.03 2.88
C PRO A 361 7.17 20.74 3.13
N ALA A 362 8.05 20.73 4.12
CA ALA A 362 8.92 19.59 4.45
C ALA A 362 9.31 19.64 5.94
N ASP A 363 9.87 18.55 6.48
CA ASP A 363 10.24 18.50 7.90
C ASP A 363 11.53 19.29 8.15
N GLY A 364 11.59 20.00 9.28
CA GLY A 364 12.75 20.77 9.65
C GLY A 364 12.69 21.36 11.06
N ARG A 365 13.63 22.25 11.36
CA ARG A 365 13.68 22.99 12.64
C ARG A 365 13.53 24.48 12.44
N VAL A 366 12.86 25.13 13.40
CA VAL A 366 12.75 26.58 13.43
C VAL A 366 14.11 27.19 13.72
N ILE A 367 14.58 28.07 12.84
CA ILE A 367 15.82 28.83 13.02
C ILE A 367 15.57 30.30 13.33
N GLU A 368 14.39 30.84 12.98
CA GLU A 368 13.97 32.20 13.32
C GLU A 368 12.44 32.27 13.44
N GLY A 369 11.95 33.10 14.36
CA GLY A 369 10.52 33.30 14.61
C GLY A 369 9.96 32.48 15.78
N GLU A 370 8.81 32.90 16.28
CA GLU A 370 7.99 32.19 17.26
C GLU A 370 6.54 32.25 16.79
N SER A 371 5.85 31.11 16.73
CA SER A 371 4.45 31.05 16.32
C SER A 371 3.75 29.82 16.88
N SER A 372 2.42 29.80 16.80
CA SER A 372 1.63 28.61 17.02
C SER A 372 1.40 27.86 15.71
N VAL A 373 1.51 26.53 15.77
CA VAL A 373 1.38 25.63 14.63
C VAL A 373 0.27 24.64 14.91
N ASN A 374 -0.62 24.50 13.94
CA ASN A 374 -1.69 23.51 13.98
C ASN A 374 -1.18 22.19 13.40
N GLU A 375 -1.02 21.20 14.27
CA GLU A 375 -0.61 19.82 13.93
C GLU A 375 -1.79 18.83 13.96
N ALA A 376 -3.04 19.31 14.05
CA ALA A 376 -4.25 18.49 14.23
C ALA A 376 -4.44 17.42 13.15
N LEU A 377 -3.89 17.63 11.95
CA LEU A 377 -3.95 16.66 10.86
C LEU A 377 -3.06 15.44 11.11
N LEU A 378 -1.98 15.60 11.88
CA LEU A 378 -1.03 14.54 12.21
C LEU A 378 -1.32 13.93 13.59
N THR A 379 -1.60 14.79 14.58
CA THR A 379 -1.80 14.38 15.98
C THR A 379 -3.26 14.10 16.31
N GLY A 380 -4.21 14.65 15.54
CA GLY A 380 -5.64 14.63 15.86
C GLY A 380 -6.04 15.68 16.92
N GLU A 381 -5.08 16.43 17.47
CA GLU A 381 -5.32 17.43 18.52
C GLU A 381 -5.53 18.82 17.91
N SER A 382 -6.70 19.41 18.17
CA SER A 382 -7.09 20.71 17.57
C SER A 382 -6.41 21.93 18.19
N VAL A 383 -5.66 21.76 19.30
CA VAL A 383 -5.03 22.87 20.02
C VAL A 383 -3.70 23.20 19.35
N PRO A 384 -3.49 24.44 18.86
CA PRO A 384 -2.22 24.85 18.29
C PRO A 384 -1.07 24.73 19.29
N VAL A 385 0.05 24.19 18.84
CA VAL A 385 1.27 24.00 19.64
C VAL A 385 2.20 25.18 19.40
N SER A 386 2.72 25.78 20.46
CA SER A 386 3.72 26.85 20.35
C SER A 386 5.07 26.29 19.90
N LYS A 387 5.71 26.98 18.95
CA LYS A 387 7.00 26.60 18.36
C LYS A 387 7.96 27.78 18.42
N ARG A 388 9.16 27.50 18.92
CA ARG A 388 10.25 28.45 19.16
C ARG A 388 11.52 27.98 18.45
N LEU A 389 12.58 28.77 18.59
CA LEU A 389 13.91 28.44 18.10
C LEU A 389 14.32 27.00 18.47
N ASN A 390 14.77 26.24 17.48
CA ASN A 390 15.19 24.83 17.53
C ASN A 390 14.08 23.78 17.67
N ASP A 391 12.81 24.19 17.79
CA ASP A 391 11.71 23.23 17.79
C ASP A 391 11.53 22.58 16.41
N GLU A 392 11.11 21.32 16.43
CA GLU A 392 10.82 20.55 15.22
C GLU A 392 9.45 20.94 14.65
N LEU A 393 9.41 21.10 13.34
CA LEU A 393 8.21 21.32 12.55
C LEU A 393 8.07 20.19 11.54
N VAL A 394 6.90 19.57 11.53
CA VAL A 394 6.57 18.49 10.61
C VAL A 394 5.89 19.07 9.37
N GLY A 395 6.23 18.55 8.19
CA GLY A 395 5.56 18.88 6.94
C GLY A 395 4.06 18.58 6.98
N GLY A 396 3.25 19.42 6.33
CA GLY A 396 1.79 19.31 6.37
C GLY A 396 1.11 20.05 7.54
N SER A 397 1.88 20.45 8.56
CA SER A 397 1.38 21.35 9.62
C SER A 397 1.08 22.74 9.08
N ILE A 398 0.16 23.46 9.71
CA ILE A 398 -0.25 24.80 9.26
C ILE A 398 0.26 25.84 10.26
N ASN A 399 1.03 26.80 9.76
CA ASN A 399 1.46 27.94 10.57
C ASN A 399 0.28 28.90 10.79
N VAL A 400 0.09 29.43 12.02
CA VAL A 400 -1.13 30.17 12.37
C VAL A 400 -0.89 31.67 12.53
N GLU A 401 0.09 32.09 13.32
CA GLU A 401 0.14 33.48 13.82
C GLU A 401 1.21 34.36 13.15
N SER A 402 2.45 33.88 13.10
CA SER A 402 3.64 34.68 12.78
C SER A 402 4.56 33.91 11.82
N PRO A 403 5.32 34.60 10.94
CA PRO A 403 6.20 33.92 10.00
C PRO A 403 7.29 33.14 10.73
N LEU A 404 7.58 31.93 10.25
CA LEU A 404 8.65 31.07 10.74
C LEU A 404 9.67 30.84 9.64
N THR A 405 10.95 30.93 9.97
CA THR A 405 12.02 30.45 9.10
C THR A 405 12.44 29.07 9.55
N LEU A 406 12.32 28.09 8.65
CA LEU A 406 12.67 26.69 8.87
C LEU A 406 13.99 26.36 8.19
N ARG A 407 14.84 25.55 8.83
CA ARG A 407 15.90 24.81 8.14
C ARG A 407 15.40 23.40 7.85
N ILE A 408 15.37 23.02 6.57
CA ILE A 408 14.92 21.70 6.15
C ILE A 408 15.87 20.61 6.65
N GLU A 409 15.34 19.59 7.32
CA GLU A 409 16.11 18.41 7.78
C GLU A 409 15.81 17.16 6.95
N LYS A 410 14.56 17.01 6.48
CA LYS A 410 14.14 15.84 5.68
C LYS A 410 13.26 16.30 4.53
N THR A 411 13.47 15.73 3.34
CA THR A 411 12.68 16.02 2.13
C THR A 411 12.18 14.74 1.47
N GLY A 412 11.19 14.88 0.58
CA GLY A 412 10.66 13.77 -0.21
C GLY A 412 10.24 12.56 0.63
N ALA A 413 10.78 11.39 0.29
CA ALA A 413 10.43 10.09 0.88
C ALA A 413 10.81 9.93 2.37
N ASP A 414 11.65 10.83 2.90
CA ASP A 414 12.13 10.77 4.29
C ASP A 414 11.31 11.63 5.26
N THR A 415 10.31 12.35 4.76
CA THR A 415 9.38 13.14 5.60
C THR A 415 8.43 12.26 6.41
N VAL A 416 7.99 12.74 7.57
CA VAL A 416 7.01 12.05 8.44
C VAL A 416 5.70 11.78 7.71
N VAL A 417 5.21 12.73 6.89
CA VAL A 417 3.99 12.53 6.08
C VAL A 417 4.17 11.38 5.10
N SER A 418 5.32 11.31 4.42
CA SER A 418 5.63 10.21 3.49
C SER A 418 5.78 8.88 4.21
N GLU A 419 6.32 8.87 5.43
CA GLU A 419 6.39 7.69 6.30
C GLU A 419 4.99 7.19 6.67
N ILE A 420 4.09 8.08 7.11
CA ILE A 420 2.69 7.76 7.44
C ILE A 420 1.98 7.18 6.22
N LEU A 421 2.10 7.84 5.06
CA LEU A 421 1.53 7.36 3.79
C LEU A 421 2.04 5.97 3.44
N ARG A 422 3.34 5.70 3.63
CA ARG A 422 3.92 4.38 3.33
C ARG A 422 3.47 3.29 4.31
N LEU A 423 3.34 3.62 5.59
CA LEU A 423 2.79 2.70 6.60
C LEU A 423 1.33 2.36 6.27
N LEU A 424 0.57 3.34 5.80
CA LEU A 424 -0.80 3.17 5.34
C LEU A 424 -0.89 2.31 4.08
N GLU A 425 -0.06 2.59 3.06
CA GLU A 425 0.04 1.77 1.85
C GLU A 425 0.42 0.33 2.17
N ARG A 426 1.34 0.12 3.12
CA ARG A 426 1.71 -1.21 3.63
C ARG A 426 0.51 -1.94 4.23
N ALA A 427 -0.23 -1.26 5.09
CA ALA A 427 -1.40 -1.83 5.76
C ALA A 427 -2.51 -2.20 4.76
N GLN A 428 -2.67 -1.43 3.67
CA GLN A 428 -3.68 -1.67 2.64
C GLN A 428 -3.28 -2.70 1.58
N SER A 429 -1.98 -2.89 1.34
CA SER A 429 -1.48 -3.90 0.40
C SER A 429 -1.50 -5.31 0.98
N GLU A 430 -1.33 -5.44 2.31
CA GLU A 430 -1.36 -6.73 2.97
C GLU A 430 -2.79 -7.31 3.02
N LYS A 431 -3.03 -8.43 2.33
CA LYS A 431 -4.33 -9.12 2.39
C LYS A 431 -4.54 -9.76 3.77
N PRO A 432 -5.59 -9.39 4.52
CA PRO A 432 -5.88 -9.96 5.83
C PRO A 432 -6.28 -11.44 5.72
N ARG A 433 -6.02 -12.21 6.78
CA ARG A 433 -6.30 -13.66 6.81
C ARG A 433 -7.76 -13.99 6.54
N VAL A 434 -8.68 -13.17 7.04
CA VAL A 434 -10.13 -13.32 6.78
C VAL A 434 -10.46 -13.20 5.29
N ALA A 435 -9.83 -12.26 4.57
CA ALA A 435 -10.04 -12.10 3.13
C ALA A 435 -9.45 -13.29 2.35
N GLN A 436 -8.26 -13.77 2.73
CA GLN A 436 -7.67 -14.97 2.14
C GLN A 436 -8.51 -16.23 2.36
N LEU A 437 -9.12 -16.34 3.55
CA LEU A 437 -10.03 -17.43 3.87
C LEU A 437 -11.31 -17.37 3.02
N ALA A 438 -11.89 -16.17 2.87
CA ALA A 438 -13.05 -15.97 2.00
C ALA A 438 -12.76 -16.35 0.54
N ASP A 439 -11.61 -15.94 0.00
CA ASP A 439 -11.15 -16.32 -1.35
C ASP A 439 -11.04 -17.85 -1.50
N ARG A 440 -10.50 -18.54 -0.48
CA ARG A 440 -10.37 -20.00 -0.48
C ARG A 440 -11.73 -20.70 -0.42
N ILE A 441 -12.63 -20.21 0.42
CA ILE A 441 -14.00 -20.75 0.54
C ILE A 441 -14.75 -20.56 -0.78
N ALA A 442 -14.59 -19.40 -1.43
CA ALA A 442 -15.25 -19.10 -2.70
C ALA A 442 -14.89 -20.12 -3.80
N ALA A 443 -13.62 -20.54 -3.90
CA ALA A 443 -13.20 -21.53 -4.88
C ALA A 443 -13.88 -22.90 -4.66
N TRP A 444 -13.94 -23.38 -3.41
CA TRP A 444 -14.64 -24.63 -3.08
C TRP A 444 -16.16 -24.52 -3.26
N PHE A 445 -16.73 -23.36 -2.94
CA PHE A 445 -18.14 -23.07 -3.16
C PHE A 445 -18.49 -23.12 -4.66
N VAL A 446 -17.68 -22.50 -5.52
CA VAL A 446 -17.85 -22.56 -6.98
C VAL A 446 -17.79 -24.01 -7.48
N LEU A 447 -16.84 -24.82 -7.01
CA LEU A 447 -16.77 -26.23 -7.37
C LEU A 447 -18.03 -26.99 -6.92
N GLY A 448 -18.52 -26.70 -5.72
CA GLY A 448 -19.79 -27.24 -5.21
C GLY A 448 -20.98 -26.85 -6.09
N VAL A 449 -21.07 -25.59 -6.51
CA VAL A 449 -22.12 -25.09 -7.42
C VAL A 449 -22.05 -25.77 -8.78
N LEU A 450 -20.86 -25.90 -9.36
CA LEU A 450 -20.69 -26.58 -10.66
C LEU A 450 -21.08 -28.06 -10.57
N THR A 451 -20.70 -28.73 -9.48
CA THR A 451 -21.08 -30.12 -9.22
C THR A 451 -22.59 -30.24 -9.06
N LEU A 452 -23.21 -29.36 -8.26
CA LEU A 452 -24.65 -29.35 -8.05
C LEU A 452 -25.40 -29.05 -9.34
N ALA A 453 -25.00 -28.03 -10.11
CA ALA A 453 -25.60 -27.69 -11.40
C ALA A 453 -25.53 -28.86 -12.39
N THR A 454 -24.39 -29.56 -12.42
CA THR A 454 -24.22 -30.75 -13.26
C THR A 454 -25.18 -31.86 -12.84
N LEU A 455 -25.27 -32.16 -11.53
CA LEU A 455 -26.19 -33.18 -11.02
C LEU A 455 -27.66 -32.80 -11.26
N THR A 456 -28.02 -31.54 -11.06
CA THR A 456 -29.36 -31.01 -11.35
C THR A 456 -29.68 -31.15 -12.83
N GLY A 457 -28.75 -30.78 -13.73
CA GLY A 457 -28.93 -30.93 -15.16
C GLY A 457 -29.12 -32.39 -15.57
N ILE A 458 -28.31 -33.32 -15.05
CA ILE A 458 -28.45 -34.75 -15.32
C ILE A 458 -29.79 -35.28 -14.82
N TYR A 459 -30.19 -34.93 -13.59
CA TYR A 459 -31.45 -35.39 -13.03
C TYR A 459 -32.66 -34.92 -13.85
N TRP A 460 -32.74 -33.61 -14.13
CA TRP A 460 -33.86 -33.05 -14.87
C TRP A 460 -33.86 -33.43 -16.35
N TRP A 461 -32.69 -33.68 -16.95
CA TRP A 461 -32.63 -34.25 -18.29
C TRP A 461 -33.37 -35.60 -18.39
N ASN A 462 -33.36 -36.40 -17.32
CA ASN A 462 -34.06 -37.69 -17.28
C ASN A 462 -35.51 -37.56 -16.80
N ALA A 463 -35.79 -36.67 -15.85
CA ALA A 463 -37.12 -36.53 -15.25
C ALA A 463 -38.09 -35.65 -16.06
N ASP A 464 -37.60 -34.51 -16.59
CA ASP A 464 -38.36 -33.57 -17.41
C ASP A 464 -37.44 -32.84 -18.41
N PRO A 465 -37.24 -33.41 -19.62
CA PRO A 465 -36.38 -32.84 -20.66
C PRO A 465 -36.82 -31.47 -21.18
N ALA A 466 -38.03 -30.98 -20.86
CA ALA A 466 -38.43 -29.64 -21.24
C ALA A 466 -37.79 -28.56 -20.35
N ASN A 467 -37.56 -28.88 -19.06
CA ASN A 467 -37.19 -27.90 -18.04
C ASN A 467 -35.74 -28.02 -17.52
N TRP A 468 -34.97 -29.03 -17.96
CA TRP A 468 -33.58 -29.21 -17.48
C TRP A 468 -32.69 -27.97 -17.69
N LEU A 469 -32.84 -27.29 -18.83
CA LEU A 469 -32.01 -26.16 -19.23
C LEU A 469 -32.26 -24.92 -18.34
N PRO A 470 -33.50 -24.38 -18.23
CA PRO A 470 -33.75 -23.21 -17.37
C PRO A 470 -33.41 -23.49 -15.91
N ILE A 471 -33.66 -24.71 -15.41
CA ILE A 471 -33.32 -25.08 -14.03
C ILE A 471 -31.79 -25.10 -13.84
N THR A 472 -31.03 -25.68 -14.76
CA THR A 472 -29.56 -25.73 -14.66
C THR A 472 -28.94 -24.34 -14.72
N VAL A 473 -29.40 -23.50 -15.65
CA VAL A 473 -28.95 -22.11 -15.76
C VAL A 473 -29.29 -21.32 -14.50
N ALA A 474 -30.49 -21.51 -13.93
CA ALA A 474 -30.88 -20.87 -12.67
C ALA A 474 -29.94 -21.24 -11.51
N VAL A 475 -29.53 -22.51 -11.39
CA VAL A 475 -28.56 -22.95 -10.36
C VAL A 475 -27.19 -22.31 -10.59
N LEU A 476 -26.70 -22.27 -11.84
CA LEU A 476 -25.42 -21.64 -12.18
C LEU A 476 -25.41 -20.13 -11.85
N VAL A 477 -26.54 -19.46 -12.06
CA VAL A 477 -26.68 -18.01 -11.96
C VAL A 477 -26.96 -17.52 -10.54
N VAL A 478 -27.87 -18.18 -9.81
CA VAL A 478 -28.29 -17.72 -8.46
C VAL A 478 -27.15 -17.76 -7.45
N SER A 479 -26.13 -18.58 -7.74
CA SER A 479 -25.08 -18.92 -6.81
C SER A 479 -23.90 -17.94 -6.84
N CYS A 480 -24.02 -16.67 -7.27
CA CYS A 480 -22.87 -15.76 -7.20
C CYS A 480 -22.53 -15.40 -5.74
N PRO A 481 -21.33 -15.75 -5.22
CA PRO A 481 -20.90 -15.32 -3.89
C PRO A 481 -20.34 -13.88 -3.88
N CYS A 482 -20.77 -13.04 -4.84
CA CYS A 482 -20.29 -11.68 -5.07
C CYS A 482 -20.24 -10.83 -3.78
N ALA A 483 -21.27 -10.93 -2.92
CA ALA A 483 -21.33 -10.19 -1.66
C ALA A 483 -20.33 -10.68 -0.60
N LEU A 484 -20.01 -11.99 -0.60
CA LEU A 484 -19.11 -12.59 0.37
C LEU A 484 -17.66 -12.12 0.17
N SER A 485 -17.20 -12.04 -1.08
CA SER A 485 -15.84 -11.57 -1.41
C SER A 485 -15.63 -10.08 -1.16
N LEU A 486 -16.70 -9.27 -1.21
CA LEU A 486 -16.63 -7.82 -1.06
C LEU A 486 -16.76 -7.34 0.40
N ALA A 487 -17.50 -8.06 1.23
CA ALA A 487 -17.84 -7.62 2.58
C ALA A 487 -16.59 -7.33 3.43
N THR A 488 -15.61 -8.23 3.40
CA THR A 488 -14.41 -8.13 4.25
C THR A 488 -13.49 -6.98 3.84
N PRO A 489 -13.07 -6.84 2.57
CA PRO A 489 -12.20 -5.72 2.16
C PRO A 489 -12.86 -4.35 2.40
N THR A 490 -14.15 -4.23 2.10
CA THR A 490 -14.88 -2.96 2.29
C THR A 490 -14.95 -2.56 3.76
N ALA A 491 -15.25 -3.51 4.65
CA ALA A 491 -15.30 -3.27 6.09
C ALA A 491 -13.92 -2.85 6.63
N ILE A 492 -12.85 -3.52 6.21
CA ILE A 492 -11.48 -3.23 6.68
C ILE A 492 -10.99 -1.87 6.18
N THR A 493 -11.21 -1.54 4.92
CA THR A 493 -10.82 -0.23 4.38
C THR A 493 -11.61 0.90 5.05
N ALA A 494 -12.92 0.73 5.25
CA ALA A 494 -13.74 1.72 5.95
C ALA A 494 -13.34 1.90 7.42
N ALA A 495 -13.05 0.79 8.13
CA ALA A 495 -12.58 0.82 9.51
C ALA A 495 -11.21 1.51 9.62
N SER A 496 -10.29 1.21 8.71
CA SER A 496 -8.95 1.82 8.65
C SER A 496 -9.03 3.34 8.43
N GLY A 497 -9.86 3.79 7.48
CA GLY A 497 -10.10 5.22 7.26
C GLY A 497 -10.81 5.93 8.42
N ARG A 498 -11.59 5.21 9.25
CA ARG A 498 -12.18 5.78 10.47
C ARG A 498 -11.16 5.86 11.61
N MET A 499 -10.37 4.82 11.85
CA MET A 499 -9.31 4.81 12.86
C MET A 499 -8.30 5.93 12.63
N MET A 500 -7.92 6.15 11.38
CA MET A 500 -7.02 7.23 11.01
C MET A 500 -7.54 8.60 11.43
N ARG A 501 -8.83 8.88 11.21
CA ARG A 501 -9.47 10.14 11.65
C ARG A 501 -9.54 10.30 13.18
N MET A 502 -9.23 9.24 13.92
CA MET A 502 -9.12 9.24 15.38
C MET A 502 -7.65 9.19 15.84
N GLY A 503 -6.68 9.40 14.95
CA GLY A 503 -5.24 9.34 15.27
C GLY A 503 -4.68 7.91 15.40
N LEU A 504 -5.44 6.88 15.00
CA LEU A 504 -5.04 5.48 15.11
C LEU A 504 -4.62 4.92 13.74
N LEU A 505 -3.34 4.58 13.59
CA LEU A 505 -2.79 4.01 12.36
C LEU A 505 -2.55 2.50 12.52
N ALA A 506 -3.30 1.68 11.78
CA ALA A 506 -3.00 0.26 11.65
C ALA A 506 -1.85 0.09 10.66
N THR A 507 -0.73 -0.50 11.10
CA THR A 507 0.48 -0.70 10.26
C THR A 507 0.47 -2.03 9.50
N ARG A 508 -0.47 -2.91 9.80
CA ARG A 508 -0.60 -4.26 9.21
C ARG A 508 -2.06 -4.62 8.97
N GLY A 509 -2.33 -5.36 7.90
CA GLY A 509 -3.70 -5.72 7.49
C GLY A 509 -4.45 -6.60 8.52
N HIS A 510 -3.72 -7.38 9.31
CA HIS A 510 -4.29 -8.23 10.38
C HIS A 510 -4.38 -7.56 11.76
N ALA A 511 -3.91 -6.32 11.90
CA ALA A 511 -3.90 -5.62 13.19
C ALA A 511 -5.32 -5.41 13.72
N LEU A 512 -6.28 -5.08 12.84
CA LEU A 512 -7.68 -4.89 13.21
C LEU A 512 -8.31 -6.18 13.77
N GLU A 513 -8.04 -7.31 13.12
CA GLU A 513 -8.52 -8.63 13.57
C GLU A 513 -7.91 -9.03 14.91
N SER A 514 -6.61 -8.75 15.07
CA SER A 514 -5.87 -9.05 16.30
C SER A 514 -6.37 -8.19 17.46
N LEU A 515 -6.59 -6.90 17.22
CA LEU A 515 -7.16 -5.96 18.19
C LEU A 515 -8.58 -6.37 18.59
N ALA A 516 -9.42 -6.78 17.63
CA ALA A 516 -10.78 -7.25 17.91
C ALA A 516 -10.81 -8.54 18.76
N ARG A 517 -9.73 -9.33 18.76
CA ARG A 517 -9.58 -10.54 19.58
C ARG A 517 -8.75 -10.33 20.84
N ALA A 518 -8.17 -9.15 21.03
CA ALA A 518 -7.35 -8.86 22.18
C ALA A 518 -8.22 -8.84 23.44
N THR A 519 -7.79 -9.58 24.46
CA THR A 519 -8.48 -9.66 25.77
C THR A 519 -7.74 -8.94 26.87
N HIS A 520 -6.44 -8.71 26.67
CA HIS A 520 -5.55 -8.07 27.63
C HIS A 520 -4.81 -6.95 26.92
N VAL A 521 -4.69 -5.81 27.59
CA VAL A 521 -3.88 -4.68 27.13
C VAL A 521 -2.77 -4.47 28.15
N VAL A 522 -1.53 -4.61 27.69
CA VAL A 522 -0.34 -4.38 28.50
C VAL A 522 0.24 -3.05 28.05
N PHE A 523 0.25 -2.08 28.96
CA PHE A 523 0.82 -0.76 28.69
C PHE A 523 2.27 -0.75 29.15
N ASP A 524 3.14 -0.19 28.32
CA ASP A 524 4.41 0.32 28.83
C ASP A 524 4.11 1.52 29.75
N LYS A 525 4.93 1.73 30.78
CA LYS A 525 4.72 2.87 31.68
C LYS A 525 5.24 4.13 31.02
N THR A 526 6.53 4.14 30.72
CA THR A 526 7.26 5.34 30.31
C THR A 526 6.93 5.70 28.87
N GLY A 527 6.47 6.94 28.64
CA GLY A 527 6.14 7.45 27.31
C GLY A 527 4.78 6.99 26.74
N THR A 528 4.16 5.95 27.32
CA THR A 528 2.82 5.49 26.96
C THR A 528 1.78 5.96 27.97
N LEU A 529 1.87 5.56 29.24
CA LEU A 529 0.99 6.07 30.30
C LEU A 529 1.47 7.42 30.83
N THR A 530 2.76 7.69 30.69
CA THR A 530 3.39 8.93 31.14
C THR A 530 3.88 9.77 29.96
N GLU A 531 4.14 11.04 30.22
CA GLU A 531 4.66 12.00 29.23
C GLU A 531 6.14 11.76 28.91
N GLY A 532 6.84 10.95 29.72
CA GLY A 532 8.29 10.76 29.60
C GLY A 532 9.08 11.99 30.05
N ARG A 533 8.43 12.88 30.81
CA ARG A 533 8.99 14.13 31.33
C ARG A 533 8.94 14.09 32.86
N LEU A 534 10.11 14.22 33.48
CA LEU A 534 10.19 14.35 34.92
C LEU A 534 9.60 15.70 35.33
N THR A 535 8.71 15.68 36.30
CA THR A 535 8.19 16.87 36.98
C THR A 535 8.47 16.76 38.47
N LEU A 536 8.66 17.91 39.11
CA LEU A 536 8.78 17.96 40.57
C LEU A 536 7.39 17.71 41.17
N ALA A 537 7.22 16.54 41.78
CA ALA A 537 5.94 16.16 42.39
C ALA A 537 5.77 16.79 43.78
N GLU A 538 6.87 16.84 44.55
CA GLU A 538 6.83 17.27 45.94
C GLU A 538 8.21 17.74 46.42
N VAL A 539 8.23 18.80 47.23
CA VAL A 539 9.38 19.23 48.02
C VAL A 539 9.16 18.81 49.46
N ILE A 540 10.05 17.97 49.99
CA ILE A 540 9.96 17.37 51.32
C ILE A 540 10.97 18.08 52.23
N PRO A 541 10.54 18.98 53.13
CA PRO A 541 11.45 19.66 54.04
C PRO A 541 12.01 18.68 55.08
N LEU A 542 13.34 18.64 55.20
CA LEU A 542 14.06 17.83 56.19
C LEU A 542 14.48 18.65 57.41
N SER A 543 14.52 19.98 57.25
CA SER A 543 14.84 20.99 58.27
C SER A 543 13.76 22.08 58.33
N ASP A 544 13.91 23.05 59.24
CA ASP A 544 13.02 24.23 59.36
C ASP A 544 13.19 25.25 58.21
N ALA A 545 14.07 24.99 57.24
CA ALA A 545 14.21 25.82 56.05
C ALA A 545 12.93 25.75 55.20
N GLY A 546 12.55 26.88 54.60
CA GLY A 546 11.37 26.96 53.75
C GLY A 546 11.49 26.08 52.50
N ALA A 547 10.36 25.52 52.04
CA ALA A 547 10.32 24.74 50.80
C ALA A 547 10.75 25.59 49.58
N ASP A 548 10.31 26.84 49.52
CA ASP A 548 10.63 27.78 48.45
C ASP A 548 12.12 28.15 48.45
N GLU A 549 12.71 28.38 49.62
CA GLU A 549 14.15 28.66 49.74
C GLU A 549 14.98 27.44 49.31
N SER A 550 14.55 26.24 49.72
CA SER A 550 15.19 25.00 49.31
C SER A 550 15.12 24.79 47.80
N LEU A 551 13.95 25.08 47.19
CA LEU A 551 13.75 25.00 45.75
C LEU A 551 14.59 26.04 44.99
N ALA A 552 14.71 27.26 45.52
CA ALA A 552 15.55 28.33 44.95
C ALA A 552 17.03 27.91 44.87
N VAL A 553 17.54 27.32 45.95
CA VAL A 553 18.93 26.84 46.01
C VAL A 553 19.13 25.63 45.08
N ALA A 554 18.19 24.68 45.06
CA ALA A 554 18.28 23.53 44.16
C ALA A 554 18.26 23.94 42.68
N ALA A 555 17.37 24.87 42.29
CA ALA A 555 17.30 25.40 40.94
C ALA A 555 18.59 26.15 40.54
N ALA A 556 19.20 26.88 41.48
CA ALA A 556 20.46 27.57 41.26
C ALA A 556 21.62 26.60 41.00
N ILE A 557 21.73 25.53 41.78
CA ILE A 557 22.76 24.49 41.60
C ILE A 557 22.54 23.76 40.26
N GLU A 558 21.29 23.43 39.93
CA GLU A 558 20.92 22.74 38.69
C GLU A 558 20.98 23.63 37.45
N ALA A 559 21.18 24.95 37.56
CA ALA A 559 21.37 25.85 36.43
C ALA A 559 22.57 25.45 35.54
N PHE A 560 23.55 24.74 36.12
CA PHE A 560 24.76 24.29 35.43
C PHE A 560 24.67 22.85 34.89
N SER A 561 23.48 22.26 34.87
CA SER A 561 23.24 20.86 34.54
C SER A 561 22.18 20.71 33.43
N GLU A 562 22.49 19.92 32.40
CA GLU A 562 21.55 19.58 31.32
C GLU A 562 20.73 18.32 31.63
N HIS A 563 20.86 17.76 32.83
CA HIS A 563 20.17 16.52 33.19
C HIS A 563 18.64 16.72 33.22
N PRO A 564 17.82 15.71 32.87
CA PRO A 564 16.34 15.82 32.94
C PRO A 564 15.80 16.24 34.32
N ILE A 565 16.48 15.82 35.40
CA ILE A 565 16.19 16.24 36.78
C ILE A 565 16.39 17.75 36.97
N ALA A 566 17.47 18.30 36.42
CA ALA A 566 17.81 19.71 36.47
C ALA A 566 16.71 20.55 35.83
N THR A 567 16.27 20.11 34.64
CA THR A 567 15.20 20.75 33.89
C THR A 567 13.88 20.74 34.67
N ALA A 568 13.55 19.63 35.32
CA ALA A 568 12.34 19.49 36.13
C ALA A 568 12.34 20.41 37.38
N ILE A 569 13.48 20.54 38.07
CA ILE A 569 13.60 21.42 39.24
C ILE A 569 13.54 22.89 38.84
N ARG A 570 14.23 23.28 37.75
CA ARG A 570 14.19 24.67 37.26
C ARG A 570 12.80 25.06 36.76
N ALA A 571 12.14 24.20 35.99
CA ALA A 571 10.77 24.44 35.52
C ALA A 571 9.79 24.64 36.69
N ALA A 572 9.93 23.85 37.77
CA ALA A 572 9.09 24.00 38.95
C ALA A 572 9.37 25.32 39.71
N ALA A 573 10.63 25.77 39.77
CA ALA A 573 10.98 27.06 40.36
C ALA A 573 10.40 28.24 39.55
N ASP A 574 10.47 28.16 38.22
CA ASP A 574 9.89 29.15 37.31
C ASP A 574 8.37 29.21 37.43
N GLU A 575 7.68 28.06 37.46
CA GLU A 575 6.23 27.97 37.63
C GLU A 575 5.75 28.53 38.97
N GLN A 576 6.52 28.34 40.04
CA GLN A 576 6.21 28.86 41.38
C GLN A 576 6.66 30.31 41.58
N GLY A 577 7.32 30.94 40.59
CA GLY A 577 7.80 32.31 40.66
C GLY A 577 8.90 32.52 41.72
N VAL A 578 9.66 31.48 42.05
CA VAL A 578 10.71 31.51 43.07
C VAL A 578 11.97 32.16 42.50
N ALA A 579 12.44 33.23 43.14
CA ALA A 579 13.66 33.91 42.71
C ALA A 579 14.89 33.02 42.95
N VAL A 580 15.59 32.65 41.88
CA VAL A 580 16.77 31.80 41.92
C VAL A 580 17.90 32.49 42.68
N SER A 581 18.44 31.81 43.69
CA SER A 581 19.54 32.32 44.51
C SER A 581 20.89 32.21 43.79
N GLY A 582 21.88 33.04 44.15
CA GLY A 582 23.24 32.90 43.62
C GLY A 582 23.99 31.73 44.28
N VAL A 583 24.69 30.91 43.49
CA VAL A 583 25.59 29.85 43.96
C VAL A 583 26.94 29.95 43.26
N ASP A 584 28.01 29.62 43.97
CA ASP A 584 29.40 29.70 43.50
C ASP A 584 30.04 28.30 43.46
N ASN A 585 31.13 28.14 42.68
CA ASN A 585 31.97 26.93 42.64
C ASN A 585 31.19 25.61 42.42
N VAL A 586 30.33 25.57 41.40
CA VAL A 586 29.57 24.36 41.07
C VAL A 586 30.48 23.30 40.43
N SER A 587 30.45 22.08 40.98
CA SER A 587 31.21 20.92 40.49
C SER A 587 30.29 19.72 40.35
N ASN A 588 30.29 19.09 39.18
CA ASN A 588 29.49 17.90 38.90
C ASN A 588 30.23 16.63 39.31
N GLN A 589 29.56 15.75 40.05
CA GLN A 589 29.96 14.37 40.30
C GLN A 589 29.10 13.42 39.43
N PRO A 590 29.63 12.92 38.30
CA PRO A 590 28.88 12.10 37.36
C PRO A 590 28.21 10.90 38.04
N GLY A 591 26.92 10.72 37.78
CA GLY A 591 26.11 9.63 38.32
C GLY A 591 25.71 9.79 39.79
N ARG A 592 26.10 10.88 40.47
CA ARG A 592 25.82 11.10 41.89
C ARG A 592 25.11 12.42 42.19
N GLY A 593 25.54 13.54 41.59
CA GLY A 593 24.94 14.86 41.84
C GLY A 593 25.93 16.03 41.66
N LEU A 594 25.60 17.18 42.24
CA LEU A 594 26.32 18.44 42.14
C LEU A 594 26.76 18.91 43.54
N LEU A 595 27.95 19.47 43.60
CA LEU A 595 28.48 20.21 44.76
C LEU A 595 28.53 21.69 44.40
N ALA A 596 28.22 22.57 45.35
CA ALA A 596 28.27 24.01 45.16
C ALA A 596 28.59 24.71 46.49
N THR A 597 28.84 26.02 46.43
CA THR A 597 28.94 26.89 47.61
C THR A 597 27.76 27.85 47.61
N TYR A 598 26.98 27.86 48.69
CA TYR A 598 25.84 28.76 48.87
C TYR A 598 26.07 29.63 50.11
N GLN A 599 26.08 30.96 49.96
CA GLN A 599 26.35 31.93 51.03
C GLN A 599 27.64 31.65 51.85
N GLY A 600 28.66 31.07 51.22
CA GLY A 600 29.93 30.69 51.87
C GLY A 600 29.90 29.34 52.58
N GLU A 601 28.78 28.62 52.57
CA GLU A 601 28.65 27.25 53.09
C GLU A 601 28.64 26.20 51.97
N SER A 602 29.08 24.99 52.28
CA SER A 602 29.03 23.87 51.34
C SER A 602 27.60 23.41 51.10
N ALA A 603 27.18 23.35 49.83
CA ALA A 603 25.89 22.85 49.39
C ALA A 603 26.06 21.61 48.50
N VAL A 604 25.24 20.59 48.72
CA VAL A 604 25.27 19.32 47.99
C VAL A 604 23.86 19.00 47.52
N LEU A 605 23.69 18.77 46.22
CA LEU A 605 22.42 18.35 45.62
C LEU A 605 22.63 17.07 44.81
N GLY A 606 22.02 15.96 45.20
CA GLY A 606 22.21 14.71 44.49
C GLY A 606 21.46 13.52 45.04
N THR A 607 21.88 12.33 44.63
CA THR A 607 21.41 11.06 45.19
C THR A 607 21.54 11.06 46.72
N LEU A 608 20.65 10.31 47.39
CA LEU A 608 20.71 10.16 48.84
C LEU A 608 22.11 9.71 49.28
N GLU A 609 22.71 8.74 48.59
CA GLU A 609 24.05 8.23 48.87
C GLU A 609 25.16 9.29 48.78
N LEU A 610 25.05 10.27 47.87
CA LEU A 610 26.01 11.38 47.79
C LEU A 610 25.90 12.25 49.04
N VAL A 611 24.68 12.62 49.40
CA VAL A 611 24.42 13.49 50.55
C VAL A 611 24.79 12.78 51.86
N GLU A 612 24.53 11.47 51.98
CA GLU A 612 24.97 10.66 53.13
C GLU A 612 26.50 10.58 53.25
N ALA A 613 27.22 10.43 52.12
CA ALA A 613 28.67 10.34 52.10
C ALA A 613 29.35 11.65 52.52
N GLU A 614 28.81 12.80 52.11
CA GLU A 614 29.35 14.13 52.45
C GLU A 614 29.00 14.55 53.89
N LEU A 615 27.87 14.09 54.44
CA LEU A 615 27.40 14.48 55.78
C LEU A 615 27.74 13.47 56.89
N GLY A 616 27.99 12.21 56.55
CA GLY A 616 28.09 11.12 57.54
C GLY A 616 26.76 10.81 58.25
N VAL A 617 25.62 11.24 57.69
CA VAL A 617 24.26 11.04 58.22
C VAL A 617 23.52 10.02 57.35
N ARG A 618 22.71 9.14 57.94
CA ARG A 618 21.85 8.22 57.18
C ARG A 618 20.47 8.83 56.91
N LEU A 619 20.27 9.29 55.68
CA LEU A 619 19.01 9.80 55.16
C LEU A 619 18.07 8.69 54.67
N THR A 620 18.63 7.54 54.30
CA THR A 620 17.91 6.32 53.89
C THR A 620 17.00 5.74 54.98
N THR A 621 17.22 6.11 56.24
CA THR A 621 16.38 5.70 57.39
C THR A 621 15.36 6.74 57.84
N ASP A 622 15.28 7.91 57.19
CA ASP A 622 14.28 8.93 57.55
C ASP A 622 12.88 8.43 57.15
N ALA A 623 11.95 8.39 58.11
CA ALA A 623 10.58 7.96 57.91
C ALA A 623 9.82 8.81 56.89
N ARG A 624 10.24 10.07 56.68
CA ARG A 624 9.67 10.98 55.68
C ARG A 624 10.04 10.61 54.24
N LEU A 625 11.16 9.91 54.05
CA LEU A 625 11.69 9.52 52.73
C LEU A 625 11.45 8.03 52.44
N SER A 626 11.33 7.21 53.48
CA SER A 626 11.13 5.77 53.37
C SER A 626 9.76 5.41 52.80
N GLY A 627 9.74 4.62 51.72
CA GLY A 627 8.51 4.14 51.07
C GLY A 627 7.95 5.05 49.96
N LEU A 628 8.60 6.19 49.68
CA LEU A 628 8.22 7.04 48.55
C LEU A 628 8.64 6.43 47.22
N THR A 629 7.73 6.46 46.25
CA THR A 629 7.99 6.05 44.87
C THR A 629 8.39 7.26 44.02
N GLY A 630 9.44 7.12 43.22
CA GLY A 630 9.94 8.18 42.34
C GLY A 630 11.46 8.32 42.45
N THR A 631 12.02 9.28 41.72
CA THR A 631 13.44 9.63 41.85
C THR A 631 13.57 10.66 42.97
N LEU A 632 14.37 10.35 43.98
CA LEU A 632 14.63 11.25 45.11
C LEU A 632 16.00 11.89 44.97
N VAL A 633 16.04 13.21 45.10
CA VAL A 633 17.27 14.00 45.12
C VAL A 633 17.26 14.82 46.41
N ALA A 634 18.32 14.77 47.20
CA ALA A 634 18.40 15.52 48.46
C ALA A 634 19.34 16.72 48.33
N LEU A 635 18.99 17.79 49.03
CA LEU A 635 19.79 18.99 49.22
C LEU A 635 20.28 19.05 50.67
N ALA A 636 21.57 19.33 50.83
CA ALA A 636 22.19 19.64 52.10
C ALA A 636 22.98 20.94 52.02
N ILE A 637 22.94 21.74 53.09
CA ILE A 637 23.64 23.02 53.22
C ILE A 637 24.31 23.04 54.60
N GLY A 638 25.57 23.49 54.67
CA GLY A 638 26.24 23.72 55.95
C GLY A 638 26.41 22.46 56.81
N GLY A 639 26.50 21.29 56.17
CA GLY A 639 26.60 20.02 56.89
C GLY A 639 25.27 19.50 57.47
N ARG A 640 24.11 19.97 56.97
CA ARG A 640 22.79 19.49 57.38
C ARG A 640 21.89 19.22 56.18
N PRO A 641 21.08 18.14 56.20
CA PRO A 641 20.08 17.90 55.17
C PRO A 641 18.93 18.91 55.29
N VAL A 642 18.62 19.59 54.19
CA VAL A 642 17.67 20.72 54.17
C VAL A 642 16.32 20.29 53.62
N ALA A 643 16.31 19.65 52.45
CA ALA A 643 15.12 19.17 51.78
C ALA A 643 15.42 17.99 50.85
N ALA A 644 14.38 17.24 50.47
CA ALA A 644 14.42 16.28 49.38
C ALA A 644 13.38 16.62 48.31
N PHE A 645 13.74 16.42 47.05
CA PHE A 645 12.92 16.67 45.87
C PHE A 645 12.49 15.32 45.31
N ARG A 646 11.18 15.10 45.29
CA ARG A 646 10.58 13.91 44.71
C ARG A 646 10.18 14.22 43.28
N LEU A 647 10.88 13.59 42.34
CA LEU A 647 10.59 13.69 40.93
C LEU A 647 9.80 12.46 40.47
N MET A 648 8.75 12.72 39.69
CA MET A 648 7.96 11.67 39.07
C MET A 648 7.77 11.98 37.59
N ASP A 649 7.53 10.93 36.81
CA ASP A 649 7.12 11.07 35.43
C ASP A 649 5.60 11.34 35.41
N ARG A 650 5.20 12.45 34.79
CA ARG A 650 3.80 12.88 34.79
C ARG A 650 2.94 11.88 34.01
N VAL A 651 1.83 11.44 34.61
CA VAL A 651 0.85 10.59 33.94
C VAL A 651 0.08 11.44 32.91
N ARG A 652 -0.14 10.91 31.71
CA ARG A 652 -0.94 11.57 30.67
C ARG A 652 -2.38 11.70 31.14
N ASP A 653 -2.99 12.85 30.86
CA ASP A 653 -4.36 13.19 31.28
C ASP A 653 -5.44 12.29 30.65
#